data_AF-A0A661AXK3-F1
#
_entry.id   AF-A0A661AXK3-F1
#
_cell.length_a   1.000
_cell.length_b   1.000
_cell.length_c   1.000
_cell.angle_alpha   90.00
_cell.angle_beta   90.00
_cell.angle_gamma   90.00
#
_symmetry.space_group_name_H-M   'P 1'
#
loop_
_entity.id
_entity.type
_entity.pdbx_description
1 polymer ?
#
loop_
_entity_poly.entity_id
_entity_poly.type
_entity_poly.pdbx_seq_one_letter_code
_entity_poly.pdbx_strand_id
1 'polypeptide(L)'
;DVHQAGIAMKYAIAYDIIKGTGILDTLHDIDEYIRGEIAQRCYEFLNNPLTYYMPNNHQTRAYSALGILAMTIADYDGEIGSPDEWYSFALEMVSSVFRYVQVDEDFGYAEGPTYLRYGNEVFLPFAYAVMRNSPEDDFFSDDFLENVFLTDLKLVLPDGTFPTLEDSWRYKSLCVLYPSSFENISLFHWLWWFGYDEFTAEGYSLPSSLLLIPAMCIYSDSIAPSVPDFSPDVFLPEAGYAVFRSDWSSSADYILMMCEHDRARLAGLMHEHPDQTSIIAASSGKLGIISGGYPGWDMRDISNHPEDHNIILVDGCGPPMATPYTRAGVDGFLFGWANFFKISAVACSCSYCECNFQRRLIWIPDLCWFIADKAQGEEEHTYTHLVHAIGSVDSGDVVAGSDGIAINLTTTQMKSFTYSTNPSATHYTAPDSFGIYWHKLASSTVFSTESEGTTAYFLWHLVPRSERDIDYQIWRSEGAVVRTMICGEDTAISAIVEYGDTLPALPDEFIFDMDGWLAVISPLGDSILSLHTAGATFLDFRGKRIFHTDTITSITMTFDFKNHFITGHCEDSTAITIEHLLSMNIDSALINGETSEFSYDGEKVSFNVPAESDFIVYLSPGDKILSNTIKDRRMLKIYPSPFAEKCDISISTSGSADIKILDISGKCVFSENIANGVENRHIIWQPDENITDGVYFVIVRNSLNNKKVMRKIVYLR
;
A
#
# COMPACT_ATOMS: atom_id res chain seq x y z
N ASP A 1 -25.90 -23.87 -11.55
CA ASP A 1 -25.64 -22.96 -10.40
C ASP A 1 -24.15 -23.00 -10.09
N VAL A 2 -23.45 -21.90 -10.31
CA VAL A 2 -22.00 -21.76 -10.07
C VAL A 2 -21.63 -21.89 -8.58
N HIS A 3 -22.58 -21.66 -7.67
CA HIS A 3 -22.37 -21.89 -6.24
C HIS A 3 -22.25 -23.38 -5.90
N GLN A 4 -22.63 -24.30 -6.80
CA GLN A 4 -22.44 -25.74 -6.63
C GLN A 4 -21.02 -26.21 -6.97
N ALA A 5 -20.15 -25.37 -7.56
CA ALA A 5 -18.80 -25.76 -7.97
C ALA A 5 -17.98 -26.37 -6.83
N GLY A 6 -17.95 -25.71 -5.66
CA GLY A 6 -17.25 -26.23 -4.49
C GLY A 6 -17.86 -27.51 -3.92
N ILE A 7 -19.18 -27.70 -4.06
CA ILE A 7 -19.86 -28.93 -3.64
C ILE A 7 -19.51 -30.08 -4.59
N ALA A 8 -19.53 -29.85 -5.90
CA ALA A 8 -19.17 -30.85 -6.89
C ALA A 8 -17.71 -31.30 -6.72
N MET A 9 -16.78 -30.36 -6.51
CA MET A 9 -15.39 -30.64 -6.15
C MET A 9 -15.28 -31.55 -4.91
N LYS A 10 -16.02 -31.25 -3.84
CA LYS A 10 -16.02 -32.08 -2.61
C LYS A 10 -16.43 -33.53 -2.89
N TYR A 11 -17.48 -33.74 -3.67
CA TYR A 11 -17.92 -35.09 -4.02
C TYR A 11 -16.92 -35.81 -4.91
N ALA A 12 -16.27 -35.11 -5.84
CA ALA A 12 -15.21 -35.67 -6.67
C ALA A 12 -14.03 -36.15 -5.82
N ILE A 13 -13.52 -35.29 -4.93
CA ILE A 13 -12.44 -35.63 -4.00
C ILE A 13 -12.84 -36.79 -3.08
N ALA A 14 -14.07 -36.77 -2.55
CA ALA A 14 -14.56 -37.86 -1.70
C ALA A 14 -14.65 -39.19 -2.47
N TYR A 15 -15.12 -39.17 -3.71
CA TYR A 15 -15.14 -40.34 -4.58
C TYR A 15 -13.73 -40.86 -4.84
N ASP A 16 -12.77 -40.00 -5.21
CA ASP A 16 -11.39 -40.39 -5.47
C ASP A 16 -10.73 -41.06 -4.25
N ILE A 17 -10.89 -40.47 -3.05
CA ILE A 17 -10.40 -41.05 -1.79
C ILE A 17 -11.03 -42.43 -1.55
N ILE A 18 -12.35 -42.56 -1.70
CA ILE A 18 -13.06 -43.81 -1.46
C ILE A 18 -12.67 -44.87 -2.51
N LYS A 19 -12.58 -44.48 -3.78
CA LYS A 19 -12.14 -45.34 -4.89
C LYS A 19 -10.73 -45.87 -4.63
N GLY A 20 -9.81 -45.02 -4.17
CA GLY A 20 -8.45 -45.39 -3.79
C GLY A 20 -8.35 -46.42 -2.66
N THR A 21 -9.41 -46.62 -1.86
CA THR A 21 -9.44 -47.71 -0.85
C THR A 21 -9.75 -49.09 -1.45
N GLY A 22 -10.19 -49.14 -2.71
CA GLY A 22 -10.65 -50.36 -3.38
C GLY A 22 -12.06 -50.82 -2.99
N ILE A 23 -12.77 -50.10 -2.11
CA ILE A 23 -14.13 -50.51 -1.68
C ILE A 23 -15.13 -50.48 -2.85
N LEU A 24 -15.01 -49.51 -3.75
CA LEU A 24 -15.89 -49.37 -4.92
C LEU A 24 -15.65 -50.45 -5.97
N ASP A 25 -14.46 -51.07 -5.99
CA ASP A 25 -14.19 -52.22 -6.85
C ASP A 25 -15.02 -53.46 -6.46
N THR A 26 -15.62 -53.45 -5.26
CA THR A 26 -16.56 -54.49 -4.81
C THR A 26 -18.03 -54.08 -4.97
N LEU A 27 -18.29 -52.83 -5.35
CA LEU A 27 -19.61 -52.21 -5.44
C LEU A 27 -19.81 -51.60 -6.84
N HIS A 28 -19.60 -52.38 -7.89
CA HIS A 28 -19.58 -51.92 -9.28
C HIS A 28 -20.81 -51.07 -9.67
N ASP A 29 -22.02 -51.49 -9.34
CA ASP A 29 -23.25 -50.74 -9.67
C ASP A 29 -23.26 -49.34 -9.02
N ILE A 30 -22.67 -49.21 -7.82
CA ILE A 30 -22.57 -47.93 -7.11
C ILE A 30 -21.47 -47.08 -7.73
N ASP A 31 -20.33 -47.69 -8.08
CA ASP A 31 -19.21 -47.02 -8.76
C ASP A 31 -19.67 -46.42 -10.11
N GLU A 32 -20.32 -47.23 -10.94
CA GLU A 32 -20.86 -46.82 -12.24
C GLU A 32 -21.91 -45.70 -12.09
N TYR A 33 -22.82 -45.83 -11.12
CA TYR A 33 -23.80 -44.79 -10.83
C TYR A 33 -23.14 -43.46 -10.45
N ILE A 34 -22.17 -43.46 -9.53
CA ILE A 34 -21.49 -42.24 -9.09
C ILE A 34 -20.73 -41.62 -10.27
N ARG A 35 -20.02 -42.42 -11.08
CA ARG A 35 -19.32 -41.94 -12.27
C ARG A 35 -20.28 -41.31 -13.29
N GLY A 36 -21.44 -41.91 -13.51
CA GLY A 36 -22.49 -41.35 -14.37
C GLY A 36 -23.02 -40.00 -13.86
N GLU A 37 -23.23 -39.86 -12.55
CA GLU A 37 -23.62 -38.59 -11.94
C GLU A 37 -22.52 -37.51 -12.07
N ILE A 38 -21.25 -37.88 -11.88
CA ILE A 38 -20.11 -36.96 -12.10
C ILE A 38 -20.06 -36.50 -13.57
N ALA A 39 -20.19 -37.43 -14.52
CA ALA A 39 -20.21 -37.12 -15.95
C ALA A 39 -21.37 -36.18 -16.33
N GLN A 40 -22.57 -36.44 -15.79
CA GLN A 40 -23.73 -35.57 -15.97
C GLN A 40 -23.46 -34.14 -15.45
N ARG A 41 -22.76 -34.01 -14.31
CA ARG A 41 -22.37 -32.70 -13.77
C ARG A 41 -21.33 -31.99 -14.65
N CYS A 42 -20.37 -32.71 -15.22
CA CYS A 42 -19.43 -32.14 -16.20
C CYS A 42 -20.18 -31.54 -17.39
N TYR A 43 -21.14 -32.29 -17.94
CA TYR A 43 -21.98 -31.83 -19.05
C TYR A 43 -22.79 -30.58 -18.68
N GLU A 44 -23.35 -30.52 -17.48
CA GLU A 44 -24.09 -29.34 -16.98
C GLU A 44 -23.19 -28.11 -16.84
N PHE A 45 -21.96 -28.25 -16.35
CA PHE A 45 -21.01 -27.13 -16.28
C PHE A 45 -20.60 -26.63 -17.66
N LEU A 46 -20.29 -27.55 -18.58
CA LEU A 46 -19.89 -27.20 -19.94
C LEU A 46 -21.00 -26.42 -20.68
N ASN A 47 -22.26 -26.82 -20.49
CA ASN A 47 -23.40 -26.21 -21.18
C ASN A 47 -24.09 -25.10 -20.38
N ASN A 48 -23.48 -24.62 -19.29
CA ASN A 48 -24.05 -23.53 -18.51
C ASN A 48 -23.83 -22.18 -19.24
N PRO A 49 -24.88 -21.50 -19.70
CA PRO A 49 -24.71 -20.23 -20.42
C PRO A 49 -24.13 -19.13 -19.52
N LEU A 50 -24.43 -19.13 -18.22
CA LEU A 50 -23.96 -18.08 -17.30
C LEU A 50 -22.44 -18.05 -17.15
N THR A 51 -21.79 -19.21 -17.23
CA THR A 51 -20.32 -19.29 -17.13
C THR A 51 -19.63 -18.89 -18.41
N TYR A 52 -20.33 -18.77 -19.54
CA TYR A 52 -19.75 -18.32 -20.81
C TYR A 52 -19.74 -16.79 -20.93
N TYR A 53 -20.70 -16.09 -20.33
CA TYR A 53 -20.90 -14.64 -20.54
C TYR A 53 -20.24 -13.74 -19.49
N MET A 54 -19.70 -14.30 -18.40
CA MET A 54 -19.10 -13.54 -17.30
C MET A 54 -17.69 -14.07 -17.00
N PRO A 55 -16.63 -13.56 -17.66
CA PRO A 55 -15.27 -14.03 -17.46
C PRO A 55 -14.66 -13.50 -16.17
N ASN A 56 -15.09 -14.09 -15.06
CA ASN A 56 -14.81 -13.61 -13.71
C ASN A 56 -14.67 -14.76 -12.70
N ASN A 57 -14.65 -14.49 -11.39
CA ASN A 57 -14.51 -15.52 -10.36
C ASN A 57 -15.50 -16.70 -10.49
N HIS A 58 -16.72 -16.47 -10.99
CA HIS A 58 -17.69 -17.55 -11.20
C HIS A 58 -17.25 -18.51 -12.30
N GLN A 59 -16.66 -17.98 -13.37
CA GLN A 59 -16.09 -18.76 -14.46
C GLN A 59 -14.89 -19.58 -13.97
N THR A 60 -13.96 -18.95 -13.24
CA THR A 60 -12.82 -19.63 -12.61
C THR A 60 -13.28 -20.79 -11.72
N ARG A 61 -14.27 -20.57 -10.85
CA ARG A 61 -14.78 -21.62 -9.95
C ARG A 61 -15.46 -22.76 -10.70
N ALA A 62 -16.34 -22.45 -11.64
CA ALA A 62 -17.09 -23.46 -12.37
C ALA A 62 -16.18 -24.36 -13.20
N TYR A 63 -15.21 -23.76 -13.92
CA TYR A 63 -14.33 -24.54 -14.77
C TYR A 63 -13.19 -25.21 -14.02
N SER A 64 -12.74 -24.68 -12.88
CA SER A 64 -11.87 -25.43 -11.97
C SER A 64 -12.57 -26.69 -11.45
N ALA A 65 -13.86 -26.60 -11.08
CA ALA A 65 -14.63 -27.77 -10.68
C ALA A 65 -14.81 -28.77 -11.83
N LEU A 66 -15.10 -28.29 -13.05
CA LEU A 66 -15.17 -29.13 -14.25
C LEU A 66 -13.88 -29.93 -14.46
N GLY A 67 -12.72 -29.26 -14.36
CA GLY A 67 -11.42 -29.89 -14.50
C GLY A 67 -11.18 -30.99 -13.46
N ILE A 68 -11.45 -30.71 -12.18
CA ILE A 68 -11.33 -31.73 -11.11
C ILE A 68 -12.26 -32.92 -11.38
N LEU A 69 -13.51 -32.68 -11.76
CA LEU A 69 -14.48 -33.74 -12.06
C LEU A 69 -13.98 -34.60 -13.23
N ALA A 70 -13.53 -33.96 -14.31
CA ALA A 70 -12.99 -34.65 -15.48
C ALA A 70 -11.80 -35.55 -15.13
N MET A 71 -10.84 -35.04 -14.36
CA MET A 71 -9.68 -35.83 -13.90
C MET A 71 -10.08 -37.00 -13.00
N THR A 72 -11.10 -36.81 -12.17
CA THR A 72 -11.62 -37.84 -11.23
C THR A 72 -12.20 -39.06 -11.96
N ILE A 73 -12.74 -38.86 -13.16
CA ILE A 73 -13.32 -39.91 -14.01
C ILE A 73 -12.61 -40.00 -15.36
N ALA A 74 -11.29 -39.82 -15.39
CA ALA A 74 -10.49 -39.75 -16.62
C ALA A 74 -10.64 -40.97 -17.56
N ASP A 75 -11.03 -42.14 -17.02
CA ASP A 75 -11.28 -43.37 -17.76
C ASP A 75 -12.75 -43.59 -18.15
N TYR A 76 -13.63 -42.58 -17.97
CA TYR A 76 -15.05 -42.69 -18.33
C TYR A 76 -15.26 -42.74 -19.85
N ASP A 77 -15.99 -43.78 -20.29
CA ASP A 77 -16.27 -44.09 -21.69
C ASP A 77 -17.78 -44.12 -22.01
N GLY A 78 -18.60 -43.49 -21.17
CA GLY A 78 -20.06 -43.42 -21.37
C GLY A 78 -20.48 -42.46 -22.49
N GLU A 79 -21.80 -42.31 -22.67
CA GLU A 79 -22.37 -41.62 -23.85
C GLU A 79 -22.36 -40.08 -23.75
N ILE A 80 -22.12 -39.52 -22.56
CA ILE A 80 -22.25 -38.08 -22.29
C ILE A 80 -20.85 -37.45 -22.30
N GLY A 81 -20.40 -36.96 -23.46
CA GLY A 81 -19.13 -36.25 -23.61
C GLY A 81 -17.89 -37.10 -23.28
N SER A 82 -16.72 -36.44 -23.20
CA SER A 82 -15.47 -37.10 -22.80
C SER A 82 -14.71 -36.31 -21.73
N PRO A 83 -14.02 -37.00 -20.79
CA PRO A 83 -13.16 -36.34 -19.80
C PRO A 83 -12.09 -35.43 -20.40
N ASP A 84 -11.46 -35.84 -21.50
CA ASP A 84 -10.40 -35.06 -22.16
C ASP A 84 -10.91 -33.72 -22.69
N GLU A 85 -12.11 -33.68 -23.28
CA GLU A 85 -12.75 -32.45 -23.75
C GLU A 85 -13.06 -31.51 -22.57
N TRP A 86 -13.60 -32.05 -21.49
CA TRP A 86 -13.93 -31.28 -20.29
C TRP A 86 -12.70 -30.70 -19.60
N TYR A 87 -11.64 -31.51 -19.46
CA TYR A 87 -10.37 -31.09 -18.89
C TYR A 87 -9.70 -30.01 -19.74
N SER A 88 -9.59 -30.22 -21.05
CA SER A 88 -8.98 -29.26 -21.97
C SER A 88 -9.72 -27.92 -21.95
N PHE A 89 -11.06 -27.95 -21.98
CA PHE A 89 -11.88 -26.76 -21.88
C PHE A 89 -11.72 -26.06 -20.52
N ALA A 90 -11.66 -26.82 -19.42
CA ALA A 90 -11.43 -26.27 -18.09
C ALA A 90 -10.10 -25.52 -17.99
N LEU A 91 -9.01 -26.10 -18.50
CA LEU A 91 -7.70 -25.45 -18.55
C LEU A 91 -7.72 -24.15 -19.35
N GLU A 92 -8.27 -24.20 -20.57
CA GLU A 92 -8.34 -23.03 -21.46
C GLU A 92 -9.08 -21.88 -20.79
N MET A 93 -10.26 -22.16 -20.23
CA MET A 93 -11.10 -21.11 -19.65
C MET A 93 -10.49 -20.53 -18.36
N VAL A 94 -9.94 -21.37 -17.47
CA VAL A 94 -9.30 -20.87 -16.24
C VAL A 94 -8.06 -20.03 -16.57
N SER A 95 -7.21 -20.52 -17.47
CA SER A 95 -6.04 -19.77 -17.93
C SER A 95 -6.43 -18.44 -18.58
N SER A 96 -7.51 -18.45 -19.38
CA SER A 96 -8.00 -17.24 -20.04
C SER A 96 -8.50 -16.18 -19.06
N VAL A 97 -9.25 -16.57 -18.02
CA VAL A 97 -9.73 -15.62 -17.01
C VAL A 97 -8.56 -14.92 -16.32
N PHE A 98 -7.57 -15.69 -15.84
CA PHE A 98 -6.42 -15.10 -15.18
C PHE A 98 -5.59 -14.26 -16.14
N ARG A 99 -5.09 -14.83 -17.23
CA ARG A 99 -4.04 -14.20 -18.05
C ARG A 99 -4.53 -13.10 -18.99
N TYR A 100 -5.81 -13.09 -19.35
CA TYR A 100 -6.32 -12.19 -20.39
C TYR A 100 -7.51 -11.34 -19.97
N VAL A 101 -8.08 -11.57 -18.79
CA VAL A 101 -9.27 -10.85 -18.35
C VAL A 101 -9.08 -10.15 -17.02
N GLN A 102 -8.81 -10.91 -15.95
CA GLN A 102 -8.87 -10.39 -14.59
C GLN A 102 -7.55 -9.82 -14.07
N VAL A 103 -6.42 -10.18 -14.67
CA VAL A 103 -5.09 -9.78 -14.21
C VAL A 103 -4.46 -8.79 -15.18
N ASP A 104 -4.05 -7.64 -14.66
CA ASP A 104 -3.31 -6.59 -15.40
C ASP A 104 -1.79 -6.86 -15.44
N GLU A 105 -1.05 -5.90 -15.96
CA GLU A 105 0.40 -5.93 -16.15
C GLU A 105 1.21 -5.79 -14.83
N ASP A 106 0.61 -5.26 -13.76
CA ASP A 106 1.15 -5.24 -12.39
C ASP A 106 0.64 -6.41 -11.53
N PHE A 107 -0.05 -7.35 -12.16
CA PHE A 107 -0.66 -8.52 -11.55
C PHE A 107 -1.79 -8.19 -10.56
N GLY A 108 -2.41 -7.01 -10.66
CA GLY A 108 -3.63 -6.67 -9.94
C GLY A 108 -4.80 -7.52 -10.40
N TYR A 109 -5.69 -7.93 -9.48
CA TYR A 109 -6.89 -8.70 -9.79
C TYR A 109 -8.12 -7.80 -9.73
N ALA A 110 -8.78 -7.62 -10.87
CA ALA A 110 -9.83 -6.62 -11.07
C ALA A 110 -11.03 -6.73 -10.11
N GLU A 111 -11.53 -7.92 -9.78
CA GLU A 111 -12.61 -8.05 -8.77
C GLU A 111 -12.14 -7.84 -7.32
N GLY A 112 -10.88 -7.47 -7.10
CA GLY A 112 -10.27 -7.27 -5.81
C GLY A 112 -9.84 -8.56 -5.08
N PRO A 113 -9.11 -8.42 -3.97
CA PRO A 113 -8.47 -9.53 -3.27
C PRO A 113 -9.47 -10.54 -2.70
N THR A 114 -10.68 -10.10 -2.35
CA THR A 114 -11.68 -11.01 -1.77
C THR A 114 -12.28 -11.95 -2.81
N TYR A 115 -12.48 -11.48 -4.05
CA TYR A 115 -12.97 -12.34 -5.12
C TYR A 115 -11.87 -13.18 -5.76
N LEU A 116 -10.63 -12.70 -5.79
CA LEU A 116 -9.47 -13.56 -6.07
C LEU A 116 -9.45 -14.75 -5.10
N ARG A 117 -9.54 -14.46 -3.81
CA ARG A 117 -9.64 -15.47 -2.75
C ARG A 117 -10.83 -16.41 -2.97
N TYR A 118 -12.02 -15.88 -3.26
CA TYR A 118 -13.21 -16.68 -3.52
C TYR A 118 -13.02 -17.59 -4.74
N GLY A 119 -12.44 -17.12 -5.84
CA GLY A 119 -12.06 -17.95 -6.98
C GLY A 119 -11.12 -19.09 -6.60
N ASN A 120 -10.10 -18.76 -5.79
CA ASN A 120 -9.05 -19.67 -5.34
C ASN A 120 -9.52 -20.83 -4.46
N GLU A 121 -10.71 -20.74 -3.86
CA GLU A 121 -11.24 -21.85 -3.06
C GLU A 121 -11.51 -23.13 -3.87
N VAL A 122 -11.69 -23.00 -5.20
CA VAL A 122 -11.86 -24.15 -6.11
C VAL A 122 -10.68 -24.26 -7.07
N PHE A 123 -10.10 -23.13 -7.48
CA PHE A 123 -8.96 -23.11 -8.39
C PHE A 123 -7.70 -23.74 -7.80
N LEU A 124 -7.31 -23.43 -6.55
CA LEU A 124 -6.07 -23.99 -6.00
C LEU A 124 -6.10 -25.53 -5.93
N PRO A 125 -7.17 -26.19 -5.43
CA PRO A 125 -7.29 -27.64 -5.53
C PRO A 125 -7.16 -28.20 -6.96
N PHE A 126 -7.72 -27.50 -7.95
CA PHE A 126 -7.60 -27.89 -9.36
C PHE A 126 -6.15 -27.76 -9.84
N ALA A 127 -5.49 -26.64 -9.56
CA ALA A 127 -4.10 -26.41 -9.92
C ALA A 127 -3.16 -27.47 -9.33
N TYR A 128 -3.37 -27.89 -8.07
CA TYR A 128 -2.63 -29.01 -7.49
C TYR A 128 -2.91 -30.36 -8.17
N ALA A 129 -4.15 -30.61 -8.58
CA ALA A 129 -4.49 -31.82 -9.31
C ALA A 129 -3.75 -31.85 -10.66
N VAL A 130 -3.73 -30.72 -11.38
CA VAL A 130 -2.99 -30.54 -12.65
C VAL A 130 -1.50 -30.76 -12.45
N MET A 131 -0.88 -30.02 -11.52
CA MET A 131 0.56 -30.14 -11.21
C MET A 131 0.99 -31.60 -10.96
N ARG A 132 0.13 -32.42 -10.32
CA ARG A 132 0.45 -33.81 -9.98
C ARG A 132 0.23 -34.81 -11.12
N ASN A 133 -0.76 -34.57 -11.99
CA ASN A 133 -1.19 -35.56 -12.98
C ASN A 133 -0.84 -35.18 -14.43
N SER A 134 -0.67 -33.89 -14.70
CA SER A 134 -0.36 -33.29 -16.01
C SER A 134 0.66 -32.16 -15.85
N PRO A 135 1.93 -32.46 -15.50
CA PRO A 135 2.95 -31.44 -15.23
C PRO A 135 3.25 -30.48 -16.38
N GLU A 136 2.93 -30.86 -17.61
CA GLU A 136 3.00 -30.01 -18.80
C GLU A 136 2.00 -28.84 -18.79
N ASP A 137 0.91 -28.96 -18.02
CA ASP A 137 -0.14 -27.95 -17.86
C ASP A 137 -0.04 -27.24 -16.50
N ASP A 138 1.06 -27.43 -15.76
CA ASP A 138 1.21 -26.94 -14.39
C ASP A 138 1.07 -25.41 -14.30
N PHE A 139 0.01 -24.96 -13.63
CA PHE A 139 -0.27 -23.55 -13.36
C PHE A 139 0.82 -22.86 -12.52
N PHE A 140 1.61 -23.63 -11.75
CA PHE A 140 2.67 -23.11 -10.89
C PHE A 140 4.06 -23.16 -11.54
N SER A 141 4.12 -23.53 -12.83
CA SER A 141 5.40 -23.69 -13.54
C SER A 141 6.07 -22.37 -13.92
N ASP A 142 5.32 -21.26 -13.95
CA ASP A 142 5.84 -19.90 -14.13
C ASP A 142 5.54 -19.02 -12.91
N ASP A 143 6.11 -17.81 -12.92
CA ASP A 143 6.01 -16.84 -11.83
C ASP A 143 4.71 -16.02 -11.87
N PHE A 144 3.83 -16.23 -12.86
CA PHE A 144 2.65 -15.40 -13.08
C PHE A 144 1.71 -15.43 -11.87
N LEU A 145 1.33 -16.62 -11.40
CA LEU A 145 0.42 -16.74 -10.25
C LEU A 145 1.08 -16.31 -8.94
N GLU A 146 2.38 -16.57 -8.80
CA GLU A 146 3.14 -16.09 -7.65
C GLU A 146 3.08 -14.56 -7.58
N ASN A 147 3.29 -13.88 -8.70
CA ASN A 147 3.23 -12.42 -8.78
C ASN A 147 1.82 -11.86 -8.51
N VAL A 148 0.75 -12.52 -8.98
CA VAL A 148 -0.64 -12.17 -8.61
C VAL A 148 -0.83 -12.20 -7.09
N PHE A 149 -0.37 -13.26 -6.43
CA PHE A 149 -0.51 -13.38 -4.98
C PHE A 149 0.43 -12.46 -4.20
N LEU A 150 1.60 -12.13 -4.76
CA LEU A 150 2.50 -11.13 -4.19
C LEU A 150 1.87 -9.73 -4.25
N THR A 151 1.13 -9.40 -5.31
CA THR A 151 0.39 -8.14 -5.40
C THR A 151 -0.65 -8.03 -4.29
N ASP A 152 -1.43 -9.08 -4.01
CA ASP A 152 -2.30 -9.13 -2.83
C ASP A 152 -1.55 -8.88 -1.52
N LEU A 153 -0.38 -9.51 -1.34
CA LEU A 153 0.47 -9.34 -0.14
C LEU A 153 0.93 -7.88 0.02
N LYS A 154 1.26 -7.20 -1.09
CA LYS A 154 1.69 -5.79 -1.07
C LYS A 154 0.60 -4.86 -0.51
N LEU A 155 -0.67 -5.20 -0.74
CA LEU A 155 -1.82 -4.37 -0.37
C LEU A 155 -2.33 -4.60 1.06
N VAL A 156 -1.98 -5.72 1.72
CA VAL A 156 -2.58 -6.10 3.02
C VAL A 156 -2.46 -5.03 4.09
N LEU A 157 -3.51 -4.83 4.89
CA LEU A 157 -3.50 -3.94 6.04
C LEU A 157 -2.47 -4.41 7.10
N PRO A 158 -2.04 -3.54 8.03
CA PRO A 158 -1.12 -3.92 9.09
C PRO A 158 -1.63 -5.03 10.04
N ASP A 159 -2.90 -5.40 9.99
CA ASP A 159 -3.46 -6.54 10.73
C ASP A 159 -3.44 -7.86 9.93
N GLY A 160 -2.84 -7.85 8.73
CA GLY A 160 -2.76 -9.01 7.83
C GLY A 160 -4.06 -9.34 7.11
N THR A 161 -5.06 -8.46 7.14
CA THR A 161 -6.30 -8.59 6.35
C THR A 161 -6.22 -7.78 5.05
N PHE A 162 -7.07 -8.12 4.08
CA PHE A 162 -7.21 -7.33 2.87
C PHE A 162 -7.88 -5.97 3.16
N PRO A 163 -7.46 -4.90 2.45
CA PRO A 163 -8.21 -3.65 2.44
C PRO A 163 -9.61 -3.84 1.83
N THR A 164 -10.54 -2.94 2.18
CA THR A 164 -11.92 -2.93 1.69
C THR A 164 -12.02 -2.22 0.33
N LEU A 165 -11.30 -2.75 -0.67
CA LEU A 165 -11.30 -2.28 -2.06
C LEU A 165 -12.49 -2.88 -2.80
N GLU A 166 -13.20 -2.10 -3.61
CA GLU A 166 -14.29 -2.63 -4.43
C GLU A 166 -15.30 -3.45 -3.58
N ASP A 167 -15.85 -4.53 -4.13
CA ASP A 167 -16.58 -5.53 -3.37
C ASP A 167 -15.67 -6.42 -2.47
N SER A 168 -14.75 -5.83 -1.69
CA SER A 168 -13.93 -6.53 -0.69
C SER A 168 -14.27 -6.14 0.75
N TRP A 169 -14.00 -7.08 1.67
CA TRP A 169 -14.11 -6.87 3.11
C TRP A 169 -12.85 -7.33 3.82
N ARG A 170 -12.68 -6.95 5.09
CA ARG A 170 -11.54 -7.39 5.90
C ARG A 170 -11.57 -8.90 6.09
N TYR A 171 -10.66 -9.58 5.40
CA TYR A 171 -10.49 -11.02 5.45
C TYR A 171 -9.04 -11.43 5.22
N LYS A 172 -8.68 -12.68 5.57
CA LYS A 172 -7.31 -13.19 5.37
C LYS A 172 -7.15 -13.92 4.05
N SER A 173 -5.94 -13.83 3.50
CA SER A 173 -5.49 -14.60 2.34
C SER A 173 -5.56 -16.12 2.57
N LEU A 174 -5.66 -16.88 1.48
CA LEU A 174 -5.55 -18.35 1.45
C LEU A 174 -4.10 -18.83 1.27
N CYS A 175 -3.13 -18.00 1.58
CA CYS A 175 -1.71 -18.24 1.34
C CYS A 175 -1.13 -19.53 1.96
N VAL A 176 -1.80 -20.13 2.94
CA VAL A 176 -1.50 -21.48 3.47
C VAL A 176 -1.59 -22.59 2.41
N LEU A 177 -2.31 -22.33 1.32
CA LEU A 177 -2.51 -23.24 0.19
C LEU A 177 -1.55 -22.97 -0.97
N TYR A 178 -0.58 -22.07 -0.83
CA TYR A 178 0.35 -21.77 -1.93
C TYR A 178 1.46 -22.83 -2.01
N PRO A 179 1.92 -23.17 -3.23
CA PRO A 179 2.89 -24.24 -3.43
C PRO A 179 4.25 -23.89 -2.85
N SER A 180 4.89 -24.89 -2.25
CA SER A 180 6.24 -24.77 -1.70
C SER A 180 7.33 -24.51 -2.75
N SER A 181 6.99 -24.58 -4.04
CA SER A 181 7.87 -24.25 -5.15
C SER A 181 7.98 -22.75 -5.42
N PHE A 182 7.07 -21.92 -4.89
CA PHE A 182 7.16 -20.47 -5.01
C PHE A 182 8.41 -19.93 -4.32
N GLU A 183 9.07 -18.98 -4.97
CA GLU A 183 10.30 -18.35 -4.46
C GLU A 183 10.03 -17.62 -3.13
N ASN A 184 8.86 -17.00 -3.03
CA ASN A 184 8.42 -16.17 -1.91
C ASN A 184 7.53 -16.92 -0.91
N ILE A 185 7.55 -18.25 -0.89
CA ILE A 185 6.70 -19.06 0.00
C ILE A 185 6.87 -18.70 1.48
N SER A 186 8.07 -18.30 1.92
CA SER A 186 8.30 -17.85 3.30
C SER A 186 7.56 -16.56 3.65
N LEU A 187 7.33 -15.66 2.69
CA LEU A 187 6.52 -14.43 2.86
C LEU A 187 5.04 -14.79 3.02
N PHE A 188 4.54 -15.71 2.21
CA PHE A 188 3.17 -16.20 2.29
C PHE A 188 2.89 -16.93 3.61
N HIS A 189 3.86 -17.70 4.11
CA HIS A 189 3.80 -18.31 5.43
C HIS A 189 3.78 -17.25 6.54
N TRP A 190 4.54 -16.16 6.39
CA TRP A 190 4.48 -15.04 7.33
C TRP A 190 3.09 -14.39 7.32
N LEU A 191 2.54 -14.08 6.14
CA LEU A 191 1.21 -13.46 6.02
C LEU A 191 0.11 -14.29 6.68
N TRP A 192 0.18 -15.62 6.54
CA TRP A 192 -0.77 -16.54 7.18
C TRP A 192 -0.85 -16.33 8.70
N TRP A 193 0.30 -16.24 9.36
CA TRP A 193 0.39 -16.05 10.81
C TRP A 193 0.28 -14.59 11.26
N PHE A 194 0.63 -13.64 10.40
CA PHE A 194 0.62 -12.22 10.70
C PHE A 194 -0.79 -11.72 11.04
N GLY A 195 -1.00 -11.19 12.25
CA GLY A 195 -2.31 -10.72 12.73
C GLY A 195 -3.37 -11.82 12.95
N TYR A 196 -2.97 -13.10 12.97
CA TYR A 196 -3.89 -14.23 13.14
C TYR A 196 -4.68 -14.20 14.47
N ASP A 197 -3.99 -13.94 15.58
CA ASP A 197 -4.62 -13.90 16.90
C ASP A 197 -5.64 -12.76 17.01
N GLU A 198 -5.35 -11.60 16.43
CA GLU A 198 -6.25 -10.45 16.40
C GLU A 198 -7.50 -10.77 15.57
N PHE A 199 -7.31 -11.33 14.37
CA PHE A 199 -8.41 -11.73 13.49
C PHE A 199 -9.35 -12.74 14.17
N THR A 200 -8.80 -13.74 14.84
CA THR A 200 -9.62 -14.74 15.55
C THR A 200 -10.25 -14.21 16.83
N ALA A 201 -9.58 -13.30 17.55
CA ALA A 201 -10.14 -12.63 18.73
C ALA A 201 -11.36 -11.75 18.39
N GLU A 202 -11.42 -11.18 17.19
CA GLU A 202 -12.60 -10.48 16.67
C GLU A 202 -13.77 -11.43 16.31
N GLY A 203 -13.61 -12.74 16.55
CA GLY A 203 -14.65 -13.75 16.39
C GLY A 203 -14.76 -14.31 14.97
N TYR A 204 -13.75 -14.07 14.12
CA TYR A 204 -13.72 -14.61 12.76
C TYR A 204 -13.09 -16.00 12.71
N SER A 205 -13.73 -16.88 11.96
CA SER A 205 -13.18 -18.19 11.63
C SER A 205 -12.42 -18.13 10.30
N LEU A 206 -11.30 -18.85 10.25
CA LEU A 206 -10.62 -19.31 9.04
C LEU A 206 -11.59 -20.02 8.06
N PRO A 207 -11.17 -20.34 6.81
CA PRO A 207 -12.07 -20.57 5.68
C PRO A 207 -13.19 -21.57 5.92
N SER A 208 -14.19 -21.50 5.04
CA SER A 208 -15.21 -22.51 4.88
C SER A 208 -14.63 -23.93 5.02
N SER A 209 -15.42 -24.87 5.54
CA SER A 209 -15.07 -26.30 5.69
C SER A 209 -14.55 -26.99 4.41
N LEU A 210 -14.59 -26.30 3.26
CA LEU A 210 -14.09 -26.72 1.97
C LEU A 210 -12.56 -26.90 1.93
N LEU A 211 -11.80 -26.06 2.61
CA LEU A 211 -10.34 -25.98 2.40
C LEU A 211 -9.48 -26.56 3.53
N LEU A 212 -10.10 -27.01 4.62
CA LEU A 212 -9.36 -27.57 5.75
C LEU A 212 -8.54 -28.81 5.38
N ILE A 213 -9.14 -29.74 4.64
CA ILE A 213 -8.44 -30.96 4.20
C ILE A 213 -7.31 -30.63 3.21
N PRO A 214 -7.54 -29.85 2.13
CA PRO A 214 -6.46 -29.38 1.27
C PRO A 214 -5.30 -28.73 2.04
N ALA A 215 -5.60 -27.82 2.98
CA ALA A 215 -4.58 -27.16 3.79
C ALA A 215 -3.75 -28.15 4.60
N MET A 216 -4.38 -29.15 5.22
CA MET A 216 -3.66 -30.22 5.95
C MET A 216 -2.75 -31.06 5.04
N CYS A 217 -3.08 -31.20 3.76
CA CYS A 217 -2.31 -32.01 2.81
C CYS A 217 -1.16 -31.23 2.14
N ILE A 218 -1.25 -29.90 2.10
CA ILE A 218 -0.35 -29.03 1.33
C ILE A 218 0.61 -28.28 2.24
N TYR A 219 0.14 -27.81 3.39
CA TYR A 219 0.93 -26.96 4.29
C TYR A 219 2.18 -27.69 4.80
N SER A 220 3.32 -26.97 4.79
CA SER A 220 4.61 -27.49 5.24
C SER A 220 5.17 -26.65 6.39
N ASP A 221 5.20 -27.21 7.59
CA ASP A 221 5.78 -26.58 8.79
C ASP A 221 7.32 -26.46 8.74
N SER A 222 7.97 -27.10 7.76
CA SER A 222 9.42 -27.00 7.53
C SER A 222 9.86 -25.66 6.92
N ILE A 223 8.93 -24.86 6.38
CA ILE A 223 9.23 -23.57 5.76
C ILE A 223 9.07 -22.47 6.81
N ALA A 224 10.20 -21.88 7.20
CA ALA A 224 10.23 -20.79 8.16
C ALA A 224 9.59 -19.52 7.58
N PRO A 225 8.63 -18.88 8.28
CA PRO A 225 8.07 -17.60 7.87
C PRO A 225 9.13 -16.48 7.86
N SER A 226 9.10 -15.60 6.86
CA SER A 226 9.95 -14.41 6.80
C SER A 226 9.13 -13.15 6.53
N VAL A 227 9.46 -12.06 7.22
CA VAL A 227 8.89 -10.74 6.95
C VAL A 227 9.36 -10.27 5.57
N PRO A 228 8.54 -9.55 4.78
CA PRO A 228 8.99 -8.95 3.52
C PRO A 228 10.22 -8.06 3.70
N ASP A 229 11.16 -8.16 2.76
CA ASP A 229 12.42 -7.42 2.73
C ASP A 229 12.46 -6.30 1.67
N PHE A 230 11.45 -6.25 0.80
CA PHE A 230 11.24 -5.17 -0.16
C PHE A 230 10.64 -3.91 0.48
N SER A 231 10.64 -2.81 -0.28
CA SER A 231 10.12 -1.51 0.14
C SER A 231 8.69 -1.63 0.69
N PRO A 232 8.41 -1.08 1.89
CA PRO A 232 7.05 -0.95 2.39
C PRO A 232 6.16 -0.06 1.52
N ASP A 233 6.75 0.95 0.89
CA ASP A 233 6.05 1.77 -0.12
C ASP A 233 5.95 0.98 -1.42
N VAL A 234 4.74 0.92 -1.97
CA VAL A 234 4.39 0.14 -3.15
C VAL A 234 3.69 1.04 -4.15
N PHE A 235 4.07 0.93 -5.42
CA PHE A 235 3.40 1.56 -6.55
C PHE A 235 3.10 0.49 -7.58
N LEU A 236 1.83 0.39 -7.98
CA LEU A 236 1.32 -0.51 -9.01
C LEU A 236 0.53 0.35 -10.00
N PRO A 237 1.21 1.08 -10.91
CA PRO A 237 0.56 2.00 -11.83
C PRO A 237 -0.55 1.37 -12.67
N GLU A 238 -0.34 0.18 -13.23
CA GLU A 238 -1.30 -0.51 -14.13
C GLU A 238 -2.49 -1.10 -13.35
N ALA A 239 -2.26 -1.49 -12.09
CA ALA A 239 -3.34 -1.87 -11.18
C ALA A 239 -4.01 -0.66 -10.51
N GLY A 240 -3.42 0.53 -10.63
CA GLY A 240 -3.94 1.75 -10.02
C GLY A 240 -3.83 1.82 -8.50
N TYR A 241 -2.87 1.15 -7.86
CA TYR A 241 -2.70 1.20 -6.40
C TYR A 241 -1.38 1.82 -5.97
N ALA A 242 -1.44 2.70 -4.96
CA ALA A 242 -0.26 3.18 -4.26
C ALA A 242 -0.42 3.01 -2.75
N VAL A 243 0.61 2.47 -2.10
CA VAL A 243 0.66 2.26 -0.65
C VAL A 243 1.87 2.99 -0.08
N PHE A 244 1.66 3.76 0.99
CA PHE A 244 2.74 4.19 1.87
C PHE A 244 2.63 3.48 3.21
N ARG A 245 3.76 2.94 3.69
CA ARG A 245 3.78 2.12 4.90
C ARG A 245 5.05 2.37 5.70
N SER A 246 4.92 2.51 7.02
CA SER A 246 6.08 2.71 7.90
C SER A 246 7.04 1.53 7.95
N ASP A 247 6.49 0.31 8.03
CA ASP A 247 7.20 -0.96 8.07
C ASP A 247 6.19 -2.12 7.94
N TRP A 248 6.64 -3.37 7.93
CA TRP A 248 5.77 -4.55 7.88
C TRP A 248 5.25 -5.01 9.27
N SER A 249 5.36 -4.19 10.32
CA SER A 249 4.88 -4.57 11.65
C SER A 249 3.36 -4.44 11.78
N SER A 250 2.78 -5.12 12.78
CA SER A 250 1.36 -4.96 13.09
C SER A 250 0.98 -3.61 13.68
N SER A 251 1.96 -2.75 13.94
CA SER A 251 1.76 -1.38 14.38
C SER A 251 1.96 -0.37 13.27
N ALA A 252 2.16 -0.79 12.02
CA ALA A 252 2.51 0.12 10.94
C ALA A 252 1.47 1.24 10.74
N ASP A 253 1.96 2.41 10.36
CA ASP A 253 1.14 3.43 9.74
C ASP A 253 1.05 3.09 8.26
N TYR A 254 -0.17 3.12 7.71
CA TYR A 254 -0.49 2.64 6.37
C TYR A 254 -1.50 3.58 5.74
N ILE A 255 -1.30 3.90 4.47
CA ILE A 255 -2.28 4.58 3.63
C ILE A 255 -2.24 3.95 2.24
N LEU A 256 -3.41 3.72 1.66
CA LEU A 256 -3.58 3.22 0.29
C LEU A 256 -4.45 4.20 -0.48
N MET A 257 -4.06 4.49 -1.73
CA MET A 257 -4.80 5.29 -2.70
C MET A 257 -5.20 4.43 -3.90
N MET A 258 -6.45 4.56 -4.35
CA MET A 258 -7.06 3.78 -5.44
C MET A 258 -7.27 4.64 -6.68
N CYS A 259 -6.78 4.17 -7.83
CA CYS A 259 -6.75 4.87 -9.11
C CYS A 259 -6.71 3.87 -10.26
N GLU A 260 -7.59 2.87 -10.23
CA GLU A 260 -7.63 1.83 -11.26
C GLU A 260 -7.95 2.40 -12.66
N HIS A 261 -7.37 1.79 -13.70
CA HIS A 261 -7.71 2.06 -15.10
C HIS A 261 -7.74 0.78 -15.92
N ASP A 262 -8.21 0.92 -17.16
CA ASP A 262 -8.16 -0.13 -18.18
C ASP A 262 -8.64 -1.48 -17.66
N ARG A 263 -7.77 -2.51 -17.65
CA ARG A 263 -8.19 -3.87 -17.30
C ARG A 263 -8.54 -3.98 -15.83
N ALA A 264 -7.76 -3.37 -14.93
CA ALA A 264 -7.98 -3.40 -13.49
C ALA A 264 -9.41 -2.95 -13.17
N ARG A 265 -9.86 -1.84 -13.75
CA ARG A 265 -11.22 -1.31 -13.55
C ARG A 265 -12.30 -1.96 -14.40
N LEU A 266 -12.02 -2.29 -15.66
CA LEU A 266 -13.07 -2.72 -16.59
C LEU A 266 -13.45 -4.19 -16.41
N ALA A 267 -12.56 -5.01 -15.85
CA ALA A 267 -12.73 -6.44 -15.72
C ALA A 267 -13.41 -6.89 -14.41
N GLY A 268 -13.49 -6.05 -13.36
CA GLY A 268 -14.25 -6.41 -12.15
C GLY A 268 -15.77 -6.33 -12.33
N LEU A 269 -16.23 -5.79 -13.46
CA LEU A 269 -17.63 -5.77 -13.89
C LEU A 269 -18.58 -5.07 -12.88
N MET A 270 -19.33 -5.85 -12.12
CA MET A 270 -20.29 -5.40 -11.10
C MET A 270 -19.67 -5.41 -9.71
N HIS A 271 -18.41 -5.81 -9.56
CA HIS A 271 -17.70 -5.73 -8.29
C HIS A 271 -17.01 -4.38 -8.08
N GLU A 272 -16.87 -3.61 -9.17
CA GLU A 272 -16.30 -2.25 -9.20
C GLU A 272 -17.17 -1.21 -8.48
N HIS A 273 -16.50 -0.26 -7.84
CA HIS A 273 -17.01 0.89 -7.12
C HIS A 273 -16.59 2.18 -7.84
N PRO A 274 -17.35 3.27 -7.66
CA PRO A 274 -17.02 4.58 -8.24
C PRO A 274 -16.04 5.36 -7.34
N ASP A 275 -14.87 4.80 -7.05
CA ASP A 275 -14.01 5.25 -5.96
C ASP A 275 -12.63 5.78 -6.39
N GLN A 276 -12.47 6.17 -7.65
CA GLN A 276 -11.20 6.72 -8.13
C GLN A 276 -10.74 7.91 -7.29
N THR A 277 -9.46 7.90 -6.94
CA THR A 277 -8.75 8.77 -5.99
C THR A 277 -9.04 8.51 -4.51
N SER A 278 -9.95 7.60 -4.16
CA SER A 278 -10.28 7.31 -2.76
C SER A 278 -9.08 6.75 -2.00
N ILE A 279 -9.14 6.85 -0.67
CA ILE A 279 -8.06 6.51 0.25
C ILE A 279 -8.58 5.61 1.37
N ILE A 280 -7.74 4.68 1.82
CA ILE A 280 -7.92 3.92 3.06
C ILE A 280 -6.68 4.14 3.94
N ALA A 281 -6.85 4.35 5.24
CA ALA A 281 -5.70 4.56 6.13
C ALA A 281 -5.83 3.92 7.51
N ALA A 282 -4.72 3.39 8.00
CA ALA A 282 -4.57 2.81 9.32
C ALA A 282 -3.38 3.45 10.07
N SER A 283 -3.51 3.59 11.39
CA SER A 283 -2.41 4.04 12.25
C SER A 283 -2.28 3.15 13.47
N SER A 284 -1.03 2.88 13.87
CA SER A 284 -0.75 1.86 14.90
C SER A 284 -1.43 0.52 14.62
N GLY A 285 -1.56 0.17 13.33
CA GLY A 285 -2.28 -1.01 12.86
C GLY A 285 -3.79 -1.06 13.09
N LYS A 286 -4.42 0.08 13.39
CA LYS A 286 -5.87 0.19 13.48
C LYS A 286 -6.40 1.09 12.38
N LEU A 287 -7.39 0.58 11.64
CA LEU A 287 -8.07 1.29 10.57
C LEU A 287 -8.74 2.56 11.13
N GLY A 288 -8.57 3.69 10.45
CA GLY A 288 -9.13 4.98 10.85
C GLY A 288 -9.96 5.61 9.73
N ILE A 289 -9.37 5.71 8.53
CA ILE A 289 -10.05 6.19 7.32
C ILE A 289 -10.48 4.98 6.49
N ILE A 290 -11.73 4.96 6.06
CA ILE A 290 -12.37 3.83 5.38
C ILE A 290 -12.98 4.25 4.04
N SER A 291 -13.11 3.31 3.10
CA SER A 291 -13.83 3.47 1.82
C SER A 291 -14.95 2.42 1.79
N GLY A 292 -16.08 2.72 1.13
CA GLY A 292 -17.36 1.99 1.11
C GLY A 292 -17.35 0.54 1.61
N GLY A 293 -16.53 -0.30 0.99
CA GLY A 293 -16.36 -1.70 1.36
C GLY A 293 -17.58 -2.54 0.97
N TYR A 294 -17.63 -3.78 1.44
CA TYR A 294 -18.62 -4.74 0.96
C TYR A 294 -19.30 -5.55 2.06
N PRO A 295 -20.55 -5.20 2.41
CA PRO A 295 -21.32 -5.91 3.42
C PRO A 295 -21.97 -7.20 2.87
N GLY A 296 -21.81 -7.50 1.59
CA GLY A 296 -22.42 -8.64 0.90
C GLY A 296 -23.41 -8.20 -0.18
N TRP A 297 -23.70 -9.12 -1.11
CA TRP A 297 -24.39 -8.80 -2.37
C TRP A 297 -25.80 -8.21 -2.17
N ASP A 298 -26.54 -8.70 -1.18
CA ASP A 298 -27.88 -8.23 -0.84
C ASP A 298 -27.91 -6.85 -0.18
N MET A 299 -26.76 -6.37 0.26
CA MET A 299 -26.55 -5.07 0.90
C MET A 299 -25.57 -4.18 0.14
N ARG A 300 -25.18 -4.58 -1.08
CA ARG A 300 -24.14 -3.90 -1.87
C ARG A 300 -24.44 -2.42 -2.08
N ASP A 301 -25.71 -2.10 -2.34
CA ASP A 301 -26.17 -0.73 -2.61
C ASP A 301 -26.10 0.22 -1.40
N ILE A 302 -25.64 -0.25 -0.23
CA ILE A 302 -25.49 0.58 0.97
C ILE A 302 -24.15 1.34 0.96
N SER A 303 -23.14 0.83 0.26
CA SER A 303 -21.75 1.30 0.41
C SER A 303 -20.94 1.30 -0.89
N ASN A 304 -21.62 1.37 -2.04
CA ASN A 304 -21.03 1.34 -3.38
C ASN A 304 -21.33 2.62 -4.19
N HIS A 305 -21.80 3.68 -3.54
CA HIS A 305 -22.11 4.95 -4.18
C HIS A 305 -20.90 5.89 -4.08
N PRO A 306 -20.74 6.86 -5.00
CA PRO A 306 -19.62 7.80 -4.95
C PRO A 306 -19.49 8.53 -3.61
N GLU A 307 -20.62 8.86 -2.97
CA GLU A 307 -20.68 9.49 -1.65
C GLU A 307 -20.23 8.60 -0.48
N ASP A 308 -19.96 7.32 -0.71
CA ASP A 308 -19.44 6.38 0.28
C ASP A 308 -17.90 6.28 0.25
N HIS A 309 -17.24 7.12 -0.54
CA HIS A 309 -15.79 7.07 -0.76
C HIS A 309 -15.11 8.41 -0.45
N ASN A 310 -13.80 8.37 -0.16
CA ASN A 310 -13.01 9.56 0.15
C ASN A 310 -12.63 10.33 -1.12
N ILE A 311 -13.63 10.81 -1.87
CA ILE A 311 -13.45 11.47 -3.17
C ILE A 311 -13.92 12.92 -3.12
N ILE A 312 -13.89 13.60 -4.28
CA ILE A 312 -14.54 14.90 -4.48
C ILE A 312 -15.83 14.68 -5.26
N LEU A 313 -16.93 15.30 -4.86
CA LEU A 313 -18.15 15.36 -5.65
C LEU A 313 -18.22 16.69 -6.41
N VAL A 314 -18.77 16.68 -7.62
CA VAL A 314 -19.10 17.86 -8.43
C VAL A 314 -20.60 18.04 -8.43
N ASP A 315 -21.09 19.13 -7.83
CA ASP A 315 -22.52 19.42 -7.72
C ASP A 315 -23.31 18.24 -7.10
N GLY A 316 -22.69 17.55 -6.14
CA GLY A 316 -23.23 16.37 -5.48
C GLY A 316 -23.15 15.07 -6.29
N CYS A 317 -22.48 15.05 -7.44
CA CYS A 317 -22.27 13.88 -8.30
C CYS A 317 -20.80 13.41 -8.27
N GLY A 318 -20.57 12.10 -8.30
CA GLY A 318 -19.22 11.51 -8.46
C GLY A 318 -19.10 10.66 -9.73
N PRO A 319 -18.08 9.78 -9.82
CA PRO A 319 -17.95 8.84 -10.92
C PRO A 319 -19.21 7.96 -11.10
N PRO A 320 -19.47 7.43 -12.32
CA PRO A 320 -20.68 6.66 -12.58
C PRO A 320 -20.68 5.33 -11.82
N MET A 321 -21.83 4.90 -11.32
CA MET A 321 -21.98 3.57 -10.72
C MET A 321 -22.05 2.46 -11.78
N ALA A 322 -21.67 1.24 -11.39
CA ALA A 322 -21.93 0.06 -12.20
C ALA A 322 -23.43 -0.16 -12.36
N THR A 323 -23.85 -0.50 -13.57
CA THR A 323 -25.19 -1.01 -13.87
C THR A 323 -25.05 -2.27 -14.73
N PRO A 324 -26.13 -3.01 -15.03
CA PRO A 324 -26.06 -4.09 -16.00
C PRO A 324 -25.55 -3.66 -17.40
N TYR A 325 -25.51 -2.37 -17.69
CA TYR A 325 -25.11 -1.80 -18.99
C TYR A 325 -23.89 -0.87 -18.92
N THR A 326 -23.41 -0.52 -17.73
CA THR A 326 -22.30 0.43 -17.53
C THR A 326 -21.32 -0.12 -16.49
N ARG A 327 -20.03 0.15 -16.68
CA ARG A 327 -18.99 -0.13 -15.68
C ARG A 327 -18.99 0.98 -14.63
N ALA A 328 -18.59 0.65 -13.40
CA ALA A 328 -18.40 1.69 -12.39
C ALA A 328 -17.13 2.50 -12.67
N GLY A 329 -17.10 3.68 -12.08
CA GLY A 329 -15.93 4.53 -12.05
C GLY A 329 -15.54 5.13 -13.40
N VAL A 330 -14.37 5.76 -13.38
CA VAL A 330 -13.66 6.30 -14.55
C VAL A 330 -12.21 5.80 -14.49
N ASP A 331 -11.43 5.93 -15.55
CA ASP A 331 -10.01 5.59 -15.45
C ASP A 331 -9.27 6.61 -14.57
N GLY A 332 -8.50 6.10 -13.61
CA GLY A 332 -7.53 6.83 -12.81
C GLY A 332 -6.11 6.44 -13.22
N PHE A 333 -5.16 7.38 -13.23
CA PHE A 333 -3.78 7.09 -13.62
C PHE A 333 -2.82 7.56 -12.55
N LEU A 334 -1.97 6.67 -12.05
CA LEU A 334 -0.86 7.01 -11.16
C LEU A 334 0.32 7.59 -11.94
N PHE A 335 1.00 8.59 -11.39
CA PHE A 335 2.19 9.21 -11.97
C PHE A 335 3.03 9.95 -10.92
N GLY A 336 4.25 10.38 -11.27
CA GLY A 336 5.07 11.24 -10.43
C GLY A 336 5.43 10.66 -9.06
N TRP A 337 5.61 9.34 -8.99
CA TRP A 337 5.94 8.69 -7.74
C TRP A 337 7.43 8.82 -7.39
N ALA A 338 7.70 9.05 -6.12
CA ALA A 338 9.04 9.14 -5.57
C ALA A 338 9.07 8.46 -4.20
N ASN A 339 10.15 7.73 -3.92
CA ASN A 339 10.38 7.09 -2.63
C ASN A 339 11.79 7.41 -2.14
N PHE A 340 11.89 8.42 -1.27
CA PHE A 340 13.13 8.82 -0.65
C PHE A 340 13.04 8.71 0.87
N PHE A 341 14.19 8.58 1.54
CA PHE A 341 14.28 8.30 2.97
C PHE A 341 13.65 9.34 3.92
N LYS A 342 13.21 10.51 3.41
CA LYS A 342 12.51 11.57 4.16
C LYS A 342 11.17 12.00 3.57
N ILE A 343 10.87 11.57 2.36
CA ILE A 343 9.65 11.96 1.67
C ILE A 343 9.33 10.93 0.61
N SER A 344 8.08 10.48 0.61
CA SER A 344 7.51 9.73 -0.50
C SER A 344 6.37 10.55 -1.10
N ALA A 345 6.17 10.46 -2.40
CA ALA A 345 5.10 11.17 -3.10
C ALA A 345 4.56 10.29 -4.23
N VAL A 346 3.29 10.50 -4.57
CA VAL A 346 2.64 9.94 -5.77
C VAL A 346 1.45 10.81 -6.12
N ALA A 347 1.14 10.92 -7.41
CA ALA A 347 -0.03 11.61 -7.91
C ALA A 347 -0.97 10.64 -8.60
N CYS A 348 -2.23 11.04 -8.66
CA CYS A 348 -3.28 10.38 -9.41
C CYS A 348 -4.11 11.40 -10.16
N SER A 349 -4.53 11.07 -11.38
CA SER A 349 -5.46 11.90 -12.16
C SER A 349 -6.63 11.08 -12.68
N CYS A 350 -7.80 11.71 -12.74
CA CYS A 350 -9.00 11.15 -13.37
C CYS A 350 -9.93 12.29 -13.82
N SER A 351 -11.00 11.95 -14.54
CA SER A 351 -12.00 12.92 -15.00
C SER A 351 -13.41 12.37 -14.93
N TYR A 352 -14.34 13.12 -14.33
CA TYR A 352 -15.77 12.84 -14.29
C TYR A 352 -16.55 14.14 -14.11
N CYS A 353 -17.85 14.11 -14.40
CA CYS A 353 -18.71 15.30 -14.28
C CYS A 353 -18.14 16.54 -14.97
N GLU A 354 -17.53 16.36 -16.15
CA GLU A 354 -16.90 17.43 -16.96
C GLU A 354 -15.75 18.18 -16.24
N CYS A 355 -15.22 17.60 -15.16
CA CYS A 355 -14.10 18.11 -14.39
C CYS A 355 -12.90 17.16 -14.46
N ASN A 356 -11.70 17.73 -14.36
CA ASN A 356 -10.45 17.01 -14.21
C ASN A 356 -9.96 17.10 -12.76
N PHE A 357 -9.42 16.01 -12.26
CA PHE A 357 -8.94 15.89 -10.89
C PHE A 357 -7.48 15.48 -10.88
N GLN A 358 -6.73 16.06 -9.94
CA GLN A 358 -5.41 15.62 -9.57
C GLN A 358 -5.33 15.53 -8.05
N ARG A 359 -5.06 14.33 -7.54
CA ARG A 359 -4.77 14.07 -6.13
C ARG A 359 -3.30 13.76 -5.96
N ARG A 360 -2.64 14.39 -5.00
CA ARG A 360 -1.25 14.12 -4.63
C ARG A 360 -1.20 13.62 -3.21
N LEU A 361 -0.64 12.43 -3.01
CA LEU A 361 -0.38 11.83 -1.71
C LEU A 361 1.12 11.95 -1.42
N ILE A 362 1.46 12.66 -0.36
CA ILE A 362 2.85 12.94 0.06
C ILE A 362 3.00 12.49 1.51
N TRP A 363 4.07 11.78 1.81
CA TRP A 363 4.32 11.26 3.15
C TRP A 363 5.66 11.74 3.68
N ILE A 364 5.64 12.39 4.84
CA ILE A 364 6.83 12.62 5.65
C ILE A 364 6.78 11.62 6.81
N PRO A 365 7.65 10.59 6.80
CA PRO A 365 7.66 9.58 7.85
C PRO A 365 7.76 10.19 9.25
N ASP A 366 7.08 9.56 10.21
CA ASP A 366 6.95 10.03 11.59
C ASP A 366 6.22 11.37 11.79
N LEU A 367 5.74 12.02 10.74
CA LEU A 367 5.04 13.31 10.84
C LEU A 367 3.59 13.23 10.39
N CYS A 368 3.35 13.09 9.08
CA CYS A 368 1.99 13.24 8.51
C CYS A 368 1.95 12.75 7.06
N TRP A 369 0.76 12.35 6.62
CA TRP A 369 0.40 12.32 5.21
C TRP A 369 -0.26 13.64 4.80
N PHE A 370 0.18 14.19 3.68
CA PHE A 370 -0.39 15.36 3.03
C PHE A 370 -1.08 14.88 1.76
N ILE A 371 -2.38 15.11 1.67
CA ILE A 371 -3.20 14.83 0.52
C ILE A 371 -3.61 16.18 -0.07
N ALA A 372 -3.24 16.45 -1.30
CA ALA A 372 -3.55 17.72 -1.95
C ALA A 372 -4.32 17.46 -3.24
N ASP A 373 -5.47 18.11 -3.36
CA ASP A 373 -6.35 17.96 -4.51
C ASP A 373 -6.42 19.26 -5.30
N LYS A 374 -6.47 19.10 -6.62
CA LYS A 374 -6.88 20.12 -7.57
C LYS A 374 -8.04 19.56 -8.39
N ALA A 375 -9.20 20.20 -8.31
CA ALA A 375 -10.35 19.94 -9.18
C ALA A 375 -10.53 21.12 -10.14
N GLN A 376 -10.81 20.85 -11.42
CA GLN A 376 -10.91 21.90 -12.44
C GLN A 376 -11.97 21.57 -13.51
N GLY A 377 -12.92 22.48 -13.71
CA GLY A 377 -13.94 22.45 -14.76
C GLY A 377 -13.87 23.67 -15.69
N GLU A 378 -14.64 23.63 -16.79
CA GLU A 378 -14.80 24.79 -17.68
C GLU A 378 -15.80 25.83 -17.14
N GLU A 379 -16.76 25.38 -16.33
CA GLU A 379 -17.78 26.20 -15.69
C GLU A 379 -17.58 26.25 -14.16
N GLU A 380 -18.34 27.10 -13.47
CA GLU A 380 -18.34 27.14 -12.01
C GLU A 380 -19.11 25.94 -11.45
N HIS A 381 -18.51 25.22 -10.50
CA HIS A 381 -19.10 24.07 -9.82
C HIS A 381 -18.98 24.21 -8.30
N THR A 382 -19.81 23.43 -7.59
CA THR A 382 -19.61 23.14 -6.17
C THR A 382 -18.82 21.85 -6.03
N TYR A 383 -17.59 21.93 -5.54
CA TYR A 383 -16.74 20.78 -5.24
C TYR A 383 -16.87 20.39 -3.77
N THR A 384 -17.23 19.14 -3.49
CA THR A 384 -17.38 18.61 -2.11
C THR A 384 -16.36 17.52 -1.83
N HIS A 385 -15.32 17.82 -1.05
CA HIS A 385 -14.34 16.82 -0.60
C HIS A 385 -14.89 16.02 0.57
N LEU A 386 -14.86 14.69 0.48
CA LEU A 386 -15.36 13.76 1.50
C LEU A 386 -14.24 13.05 2.25
N VAL A 387 -14.41 12.90 3.58
CA VAL A 387 -13.56 12.09 4.44
C VAL A 387 -14.42 11.21 5.34
N HIS A 388 -14.25 9.90 5.23
CA HIS A 388 -14.96 8.88 5.98
C HIS A 388 -14.07 8.29 7.07
N ALA A 389 -14.43 8.55 8.32
CA ALA A 389 -13.80 7.94 9.48
C ALA A 389 -14.64 6.79 10.04
N ILE A 390 -13.97 5.73 10.48
CA ILE A 390 -14.61 4.67 11.24
C ILE A 390 -15.10 5.19 12.60
N GLY A 391 -16.29 4.75 13.01
CA GLY A 391 -16.90 5.13 14.29
C GLY A 391 -17.80 6.36 14.18
N SER A 392 -18.41 6.72 15.32
CA SER A 392 -19.40 7.80 15.37
C SER A 392 -19.02 8.91 16.36
N VAL A 393 -19.52 10.12 16.11
CA VAL A 393 -19.44 11.21 17.09
C VAL A 393 -20.28 10.90 18.33
N ASP A 394 -21.42 10.23 18.14
CA ASP A 394 -22.36 9.88 19.22
C ASP A 394 -21.77 8.88 20.22
N SER A 395 -20.96 7.93 19.75
CA SER A 395 -20.23 6.96 20.59
C SER A 395 -18.94 7.54 21.20
N GLY A 396 -18.49 8.70 20.73
CA GLY A 396 -17.21 9.30 21.12
C GLY A 396 -15.98 8.66 20.45
N ASP A 397 -16.19 7.79 19.45
CA ASP A 397 -15.10 7.24 18.63
C ASP A 397 -14.47 8.33 17.76
N VAL A 398 -15.28 9.32 17.34
CA VAL A 398 -14.85 10.46 16.55
C VAL A 398 -15.16 11.77 17.29
N VAL A 399 -14.20 12.68 17.31
CA VAL A 399 -14.39 14.06 17.78
C VAL A 399 -14.30 14.99 16.58
N ALA A 400 -15.43 15.59 16.19
CA ALA A 400 -15.47 16.57 15.11
C ALA A 400 -15.13 17.97 15.62
N GLY A 401 -14.27 18.66 14.88
CA GLY A 401 -13.96 20.09 15.03
C GLY A 401 -14.46 20.90 13.84
N SER A 402 -14.15 22.20 13.82
CA SER A 402 -14.48 23.06 12.67
C SER A 402 -13.67 22.74 11.42
N ASP A 403 -12.46 22.20 11.61
CA ASP A 403 -11.44 22.08 10.56
C ASP A 403 -11.04 20.62 10.32
N GLY A 404 -11.77 19.66 10.89
CA GLY A 404 -11.43 18.25 10.79
C GLY A 404 -12.05 17.36 11.86
N ILE A 405 -11.52 16.16 11.97
CA ILE A 405 -11.96 15.11 12.88
C ILE A 405 -10.77 14.43 13.57
N ALA A 406 -10.98 13.97 14.80
CA ALA A 406 -10.02 13.16 15.54
C ALA A 406 -10.66 11.81 15.86
N ILE A 407 -9.99 10.73 15.46
CA ILE A 407 -10.47 9.35 15.51
C ILE A 407 -9.75 8.65 16.66
N ASN A 408 -10.49 8.27 17.69
CA ASN A 408 -9.98 7.56 18.85
C ASN A 408 -9.79 6.09 18.48
N LEU A 409 -8.54 5.70 18.26
CA LEU A 409 -8.14 4.32 18.10
C LEU A 409 -7.84 3.76 19.50
N THR A 410 -8.12 2.48 19.77
CA THR A 410 -8.07 1.88 21.13
C THR A 410 -6.88 2.32 22.01
N THR A 411 -5.70 2.49 21.41
CA THR A 411 -4.45 2.88 22.09
C THR A 411 -3.79 4.12 21.49
N THR A 412 -4.44 4.85 20.59
CA THR A 412 -3.85 6.04 19.96
C THR A 412 -4.93 6.92 19.35
N GLN A 413 -4.57 8.02 18.69
CA GLN A 413 -5.52 8.83 17.94
C GLN A 413 -4.96 9.10 16.55
N MET A 414 -5.84 9.13 15.55
CA MET A 414 -5.55 9.63 14.22
C MET A 414 -6.29 10.95 14.05
N LYS A 415 -5.61 11.98 13.55
CA LYS A 415 -6.25 13.29 13.31
C LYS A 415 -6.29 13.56 11.81
N SER A 416 -7.44 13.97 11.33
CA SER A 416 -7.69 14.33 9.95
C SER A 416 -8.14 15.79 9.91
N PHE A 417 -7.58 16.58 9.01
CA PHE A 417 -7.93 17.99 8.83
C PHE A 417 -8.00 18.32 7.35
N THR A 418 -9.06 18.99 6.90
CA THR A 418 -9.20 19.37 5.50
C THR A 418 -9.44 20.87 5.38
N TYR A 419 -8.78 21.49 4.41
CA TYR A 419 -8.87 22.90 4.11
C TYR A 419 -9.09 23.09 2.62
N SER A 420 -9.83 24.13 2.24
CA SER A 420 -9.84 24.66 0.87
C SER A 420 -9.51 26.14 0.86
N THR A 421 -9.22 26.67 -0.33
CA THR A 421 -8.97 28.09 -0.56
C THR A 421 -10.21 28.96 -0.33
N ASN A 422 -11.42 28.38 -0.43
CA ASN A 422 -12.70 29.05 -0.12
C ASN A 422 -13.72 28.09 0.55
N PRO A 423 -13.56 27.76 1.86
CA PRO A 423 -14.30 26.65 2.46
C PRO A 423 -15.64 27.02 3.10
N SER A 424 -16.63 26.16 2.87
CA SER A 424 -17.65 25.79 3.86
C SER A 424 -17.39 24.36 4.34
N ALA A 425 -17.23 24.15 5.65
CA ALA A 425 -17.02 22.81 6.22
C ALA A 425 -18.27 22.36 6.99
N THR A 426 -18.66 21.09 6.81
CA THR A 426 -19.75 20.46 7.55
C THR A 426 -19.38 19.03 7.94
N HIS A 427 -20.12 18.44 8.87
CA HIS A 427 -19.95 17.03 9.22
C HIS A 427 -21.29 16.40 9.61
N TYR A 428 -21.40 15.10 9.38
CA TYR A 428 -22.53 14.29 9.84
C TYR A 428 -22.06 12.86 10.15
N THR A 429 -22.83 12.16 10.98
CA THR A 429 -22.61 10.74 11.25
C THR A 429 -23.59 9.92 10.42
N ALA A 430 -23.07 8.90 9.72
CA ALA A 430 -23.84 7.93 8.96
C ALA A 430 -23.80 6.59 9.71
N PRO A 431 -24.87 6.23 10.45
CA PRO A 431 -24.93 4.95 11.14
C PRO A 431 -25.05 3.79 10.13
N ASP A 432 -24.33 2.71 10.40
CA ASP A 432 -24.40 1.44 9.64
C ASP A 432 -24.28 1.60 8.11
N SER A 433 -23.31 2.39 7.64
CA SER A 433 -23.17 2.74 6.22
C SER A 433 -21.96 2.10 5.52
N PHE A 434 -21.11 1.33 6.22
CA PHE A 434 -19.88 0.78 5.64
C PHE A 434 -19.72 -0.73 5.81
N GLY A 435 -19.35 -1.42 4.73
CA GLY A 435 -19.17 -2.87 4.67
C GLY A 435 -17.79 -3.36 5.07
N ILE A 436 -17.38 -3.15 6.32
CA ILE A 436 -16.03 -3.57 6.76
C ILE A 436 -15.90 -5.10 6.80
N TYR A 437 -16.99 -5.80 7.13
CA TYR A 437 -17.03 -7.26 7.18
C TYR A 437 -18.31 -7.80 6.52
N TRP A 438 -18.24 -9.06 6.09
CA TRP A 438 -19.37 -9.78 5.52
C TRP A 438 -20.61 -9.77 6.44
N HIS A 439 -21.72 -9.24 5.92
CA HIS A 439 -22.99 -8.98 6.62
C HIS A 439 -22.88 -8.22 7.94
N LYS A 440 -21.84 -7.39 8.11
CA LYS A 440 -21.74 -6.49 9.27
C LYS A 440 -21.39 -5.09 8.79
N LEU A 441 -22.35 -4.19 8.99
CA LEU A 441 -22.16 -2.77 8.75
C LEU A 441 -21.44 -2.13 9.94
N ALA A 442 -20.60 -1.16 9.64
CA ALA A 442 -19.98 -0.28 10.62
C ALA A 442 -20.56 1.12 10.47
N SER A 443 -20.69 1.82 11.61
CA SER A 443 -21.00 3.24 11.61
C SER A 443 -19.78 4.06 11.23
N SER A 444 -20.02 5.17 10.55
CA SER A 444 -18.97 6.10 10.13
C SER A 444 -19.34 7.54 10.42
N THR A 445 -18.33 8.40 10.45
CA THR A 445 -18.51 9.85 10.46
C THR A 445 -17.94 10.41 9.17
N VAL A 446 -18.76 11.18 8.46
CA VAL A 446 -18.39 11.86 7.22
C VAL A 446 -18.11 13.32 7.54
N PHE A 447 -16.89 13.75 7.24
CA PHE A 447 -16.49 15.15 7.25
C PHE A 447 -16.40 15.65 5.82
N SER A 448 -17.10 16.73 5.50
CA SER A 448 -17.09 17.32 4.17
C SER A 448 -16.56 18.75 4.19
N THR A 449 -15.83 19.11 3.14
CA THR A 449 -15.39 20.48 2.88
C THR A 449 -15.77 20.85 1.46
N GLU A 450 -16.49 21.95 1.31
CA GLU A 450 -16.96 22.45 0.02
C GLU A 450 -16.13 23.65 -0.45
N SER A 451 -16.02 23.82 -1.76
CA SER A 451 -15.45 25.00 -2.42
C SER A 451 -16.19 25.24 -3.73
N GLU A 452 -16.48 26.51 -4.03
CA GLU A 452 -17.14 26.90 -5.29
C GLU A 452 -16.14 27.60 -6.22
N GLY A 453 -16.24 27.34 -7.53
CA GLY A 453 -15.44 28.01 -8.56
C GLY A 453 -15.22 27.14 -9.80
N THR A 454 -14.42 27.62 -10.76
CA THR A 454 -13.96 26.80 -11.92
C THR A 454 -12.78 25.90 -11.55
N THR A 455 -12.08 26.23 -10.47
CA THR A 455 -11.00 25.44 -9.90
C THR A 455 -11.18 25.42 -8.39
N ALA A 456 -10.98 24.28 -7.75
CA ALA A 456 -10.92 24.18 -6.30
C ALA A 456 -9.66 23.44 -5.89
N TYR A 457 -9.08 23.89 -4.78
CA TYR A 457 -7.91 23.27 -4.17
C TYR A 457 -8.26 22.80 -2.76
N PHE A 458 -7.92 21.56 -2.44
CA PHE A 458 -8.07 21.01 -1.10
C PHE A 458 -6.71 20.56 -0.57
N LEU A 459 -6.49 20.78 0.72
CA LEU A 459 -5.34 20.27 1.46
C LEU A 459 -5.85 19.49 2.66
N TRP A 460 -5.64 18.19 2.64
CA TRP A 460 -6.02 17.23 3.65
C TRP A 460 -4.78 16.69 4.36
N HIS A 461 -4.68 16.90 5.67
CA HIS A 461 -3.63 16.35 6.50
C HIS A 461 -4.17 15.19 7.31
N LEU A 462 -3.49 14.05 7.21
CA LEU A 462 -3.77 12.89 8.03
C LEU A 462 -2.56 12.58 8.91
N VAL A 463 -2.70 12.86 10.21
CA VAL A 463 -1.64 12.70 11.20
C VAL A 463 -1.79 11.36 11.91
N PRO A 464 -0.88 10.40 11.68
CA PRO A 464 -0.89 9.13 12.41
C PRO A 464 -0.38 9.33 13.85
N ARG A 465 -0.81 8.45 14.76
CA ARG A 465 -0.30 8.35 16.14
C ARG A 465 -0.24 9.68 16.90
N SER A 466 -1.33 10.43 16.93
CA SER A 466 -1.39 11.79 17.48
C SER A 466 -1.35 11.90 19.00
N GLU A 467 -0.88 10.87 19.71
CA GLU A 467 -0.49 11.02 21.13
C GLU A 467 0.67 12.01 21.30
N ARG A 468 1.39 12.28 20.21
CA ARG A 468 2.38 13.35 20.16
C ARG A 468 1.65 14.70 20.18
N ASP A 469 2.14 15.63 20.99
CA ASP A 469 1.69 17.03 20.94
C ASP A 469 2.03 17.59 19.54
N ILE A 470 1.02 17.63 18.68
CA ILE A 470 1.10 18.29 17.37
C ILE A 470 0.56 19.70 17.56
N ASP A 471 1.45 20.67 17.44
CA ASP A 471 1.08 22.06 17.29
C ASP A 471 0.96 22.39 15.81
N TYR A 472 0.00 23.24 15.46
CA TYR A 472 -0.18 23.67 14.09
C TYR A 472 -0.67 25.12 14.04
N GLN A 473 -0.21 25.83 13.03
CA GLN A 473 -0.66 27.18 12.74
C GLN A 473 -1.14 27.24 11.30
N ILE A 474 -2.16 28.06 11.06
CA ILE A 474 -2.80 28.20 9.75
C ILE A 474 -2.83 29.69 9.41
N TRP A 475 -2.40 30.01 8.20
CA TRP A 475 -2.49 31.33 7.60
C TRP A 475 -3.32 31.23 6.33
N ARG A 476 -4.24 32.18 6.15
CA ARG A 476 -5.12 32.26 5.00
C ARG A 476 -5.00 33.63 4.36
N SER A 477 -5.00 33.66 3.04
CA SER A 477 -5.32 34.84 2.22
C SER A 477 -6.36 34.43 1.18
N GLU A 478 -6.86 35.39 0.40
CA GLU A 478 -7.66 35.08 -0.78
C GLU A 478 -6.84 34.16 -1.69
N GLY A 479 -7.44 33.04 -2.10
CA GLY A 479 -6.82 32.05 -2.99
C GLY A 479 -5.64 31.25 -2.43
N ALA A 480 -5.25 31.40 -1.15
CA ALA A 480 -4.13 30.64 -0.60
C ALA A 480 -4.31 30.22 0.86
N VAL A 481 -3.87 29.00 1.16
CA VAL A 481 -3.84 28.43 2.50
C VAL A 481 -2.45 27.88 2.77
N VAL A 482 -1.82 28.36 3.86
CA VAL A 482 -0.55 27.85 4.36
C VAL A 482 -0.76 27.26 5.74
N ARG A 483 -0.20 26.09 5.99
CA ARG A 483 -0.23 25.42 7.28
C ARG A 483 1.17 24.99 7.69
N THR A 484 1.49 25.18 8.96
CA THR A 484 2.64 24.54 9.60
C THR A 484 2.15 23.43 10.51
N MET A 485 2.90 22.33 10.54
CA MET A 485 2.74 21.26 11.51
C MET A 485 4.06 21.05 12.23
N ILE A 486 4.00 21.06 13.56
CA ILE A 486 5.14 20.87 14.44
C ILE A 486 4.82 19.68 15.33
N CYS A 487 5.64 18.64 15.25
CA CYS A 487 5.53 17.45 16.08
C CYS A 487 6.89 17.14 16.71
N GLY A 488 7.05 17.51 17.99
CA GLY A 488 8.35 17.39 18.68
C GLY A 488 9.39 18.34 18.07
N GLU A 489 10.49 17.78 17.54
CA GLU A 489 11.55 18.56 16.85
C GLU A 489 11.33 18.65 15.33
N ASP A 490 10.38 17.88 14.78
CA ASP A 490 10.14 17.83 13.35
C ASP A 490 9.06 18.86 12.98
N THR A 491 9.28 19.52 11.85
CA THR A 491 8.39 20.55 11.32
C THR A 491 8.16 20.29 9.85
N ALA A 492 6.95 20.55 9.39
CA ALA A 492 6.64 20.69 7.99
C ALA A 492 5.78 21.93 7.75
N ILE A 493 5.98 22.53 6.59
CA ILE A 493 5.18 23.61 6.04
C ILE A 493 4.49 23.03 4.81
N SER A 494 3.20 23.27 4.67
CA SER A 494 2.43 22.85 3.51
C SER A 494 1.54 23.99 3.05
N ALA A 495 1.37 24.14 1.74
CA ALA A 495 0.53 25.19 1.19
C ALA A 495 -0.13 24.79 -0.11
N ILE A 496 -1.35 25.29 -0.28
CA ILE A 496 -2.07 25.32 -1.55
C ILE A 496 -2.30 26.77 -1.97
N VAL A 497 -2.10 27.08 -3.24
CA VAL A 497 -2.18 28.43 -3.81
C VAL A 497 -2.88 28.37 -5.16
N GLU A 498 -3.92 29.18 -5.33
CA GLU A 498 -4.57 29.40 -6.63
C GLU A 498 -3.60 30.10 -7.59
N TYR A 499 -3.58 29.67 -8.84
CA TYR A 499 -2.65 30.23 -9.82
C TYR A 499 -2.88 31.74 -10.01
N GLY A 500 -1.83 32.53 -9.74
CA GLY A 500 -1.85 33.99 -9.84
C GLY A 500 -2.06 34.71 -8.50
N ASP A 501 -2.39 33.97 -7.43
CA ASP A 501 -2.45 34.52 -6.08
C ASP A 501 -1.11 34.47 -5.36
N THR A 502 -1.02 35.24 -4.27
CA THR A 502 0.18 35.33 -3.44
C THR A 502 -0.03 34.61 -2.12
N LEU A 503 1.04 33.99 -1.62
CA LEU A 503 1.05 33.45 -0.27
C LEU A 503 0.69 34.53 0.77
N PRO A 504 0.01 34.15 1.87
CA PRO A 504 -0.24 35.05 2.99
C PRO A 504 1.08 35.50 3.63
N ALA A 505 1.04 36.58 4.41
CA ALA A 505 2.20 37.00 5.20
C ALA A 505 2.55 35.95 6.26
N LEU A 506 3.75 35.37 6.16
CA LEU A 506 4.25 34.33 7.06
C LEU A 506 5.30 34.88 8.04
N PRO A 507 5.45 34.28 9.24
CA PRO A 507 6.59 34.54 10.11
C PRO A 507 7.92 34.21 9.41
N ASP A 508 8.99 34.95 9.74
CA ASP A 508 10.31 34.83 9.10
C ASP A 508 10.84 33.38 9.05
N GLU A 509 10.56 32.59 10.09
CA GLU A 509 10.95 31.18 10.16
C GLU A 509 10.23 30.26 9.14
N PHE A 510 9.10 30.68 8.58
CA PHE A 510 8.29 29.90 7.64
C PHE A 510 8.16 30.57 6.27
N ILE A 511 8.80 31.71 6.03
CA ILE A 511 8.73 32.40 4.74
C ILE A 511 9.28 31.49 3.62
N PHE A 512 8.46 31.28 2.61
CA PHE A 512 8.83 30.69 1.32
C PHE A 512 8.04 31.39 0.22
N ASP A 513 8.47 31.21 -1.02
CA ASP A 513 7.79 31.71 -2.22
C ASP A 513 7.85 30.64 -3.31
N MET A 514 6.79 30.54 -4.11
CA MET A 514 6.69 29.59 -5.22
C MET A 514 5.70 30.13 -6.25
N ASP A 515 5.79 29.64 -7.48
CA ASP A 515 4.81 29.88 -8.54
C ASP A 515 3.95 28.65 -8.87
N GLY A 516 4.08 27.59 -8.07
CA GLY A 516 3.23 26.41 -8.16
C GLY A 516 2.01 26.48 -7.26
N TRP A 517 1.13 25.49 -7.41
CA TRP A 517 -0.11 25.42 -6.65
C TRP A 517 0.02 24.63 -5.35
N LEU A 518 1.10 23.85 -5.18
CA LEU A 518 1.36 23.06 -3.98
C LEU A 518 2.84 23.14 -3.59
N ALA A 519 3.09 23.31 -2.30
CA ALA A 519 4.38 23.01 -1.68
C ALA A 519 4.19 22.23 -0.38
N VAL A 520 5.07 21.26 -0.13
CA VAL A 520 5.27 20.60 1.16
C VAL A 520 6.77 20.64 1.45
N ILE A 521 7.18 21.24 2.55
CA ILE A 521 8.59 21.52 2.88
C ILE A 521 8.86 21.03 4.31
N SER A 522 9.88 20.20 4.50
CA SER A 522 10.44 19.89 5.82
C SER A 522 11.70 20.75 6.05
N PRO A 523 11.63 21.84 6.83
CA PRO A 523 12.78 22.68 7.13
C PRO A 523 13.83 21.99 8.03
N LEU A 524 15.09 22.38 7.87
CA LEU A 524 16.22 22.06 8.75
C LEU A 524 17.06 23.30 9.03
N GLY A 525 16.76 24.01 10.12
CA GLY A 525 17.42 25.29 10.41
C GLY A 525 17.09 26.31 9.33
N ASP A 526 18.10 26.86 8.65
CA ASP A 526 17.97 27.79 7.50
C ASP A 526 17.99 27.08 6.14
N SER A 527 17.87 25.75 6.13
CA SER A 527 17.88 24.92 4.93
C SER A 527 16.63 24.03 4.90
N ILE A 528 16.55 23.14 3.92
CA ILE A 528 15.47 22.19 3.72
C ILE A 528 16.03 20.78 3.86
N LEU A 529 15.31 19.91 4.56
CA LEU A 529 15.58 18.48 4.65
C LEU A 529 14.92 17.73 3.49
N SER A 530 13.67 18.02 3.19
CA SER A 530 12.94 17.47 2.05
C SER A 530 11.87 18.44 1.56
N LEU A 531 11.48 18.33 0.30
CA LEU A 531 10.39 19.10 -0.27
C LEU A 531 9.63 18.32 -1.35
N HIS A 532 8.39 18.74 -1.57
CA HIS A 532 7.60 18.45 -2.76
C HIS A 532 6.98 19.77 -3.26
N THR A 533 6.96 19.98 -4.56
CA THR A 533 6.23 21.06 -5.22
C THR A 533 5.45 20.52 -6.41
N ALA A 534 4.29 21.09 -6.72
CA ALA A 534 3.53 20.72 -7.90
C ALA A 534 3.19 21.92 -8.77
N GLY A 535 3.44 21.74 -10.07
CA GLY A 535 3.19 22.76 -11.09
C GLY A 535 3.96 24.06 -10.84
N ALA A 536 5.21 23.97 -10.38
CA ALA A 536 6.10 25.09 -10.08
C ALA A 536 7.25 25.18 -11.09
N THR A 537 7.78 26.38 -11.29
CA THR A 537 9.11 26.60 -11.89
C THR A 537 10.17 26.96 -10.86
N PHE A 538 9.80 27.35 -9.65
CA PHE A 538 10.77 27.59 -8.59
C PHE A 538 10.21 27.41 -7.18
N LEU A 539 11.14 27.30 -6.23
CA LEU A 539 10.87 27.49 -4.81
C LEU A 539 11.97 28.34 -4.19
N ASP A 540 11.58 29.42 -3.52
CA ASP A 540 12.42 30.18 -2.60
C ASP A 540 12.06 29.82 -1.16
N PHE A 541 13.05 29.66 -0.29
CA PHE A 541 12.84 29.46 1.14
C PHE A 541 13.70 30.45 1.92
N ARG A 542 13.07 31.28 2.75
CA ARG A 542 13.73 32.38 3.49
C ARG A 542 14.57 33.30 2.61
N GLY A 543 13.99 33.70 1.47
CA GLY A 543 14.61 34.63 0.50
C GLY A 543 15.76 34.05 -0.31
N LYS A 544 15.86 32.71 -0.37
CA LYS A 544 16.93 31.97 -1.04
C LYS A 544 16.33 30.95 -2.01
N ARG A 545 16.77 30.98 -3.27
CA ARG A 545 16.31 30.08 -4.34
C ARG A 545 16.79 28.67 -4.08
N ILE A 546 15.89 27.74 -3.81
CA ILE A 546 16.24 26.34 -3.56
C ILE A 546 16.44 25.62 -4.88
N PHE A 547 15.48 25.76 -5.79
CA PHE A 547 15.59 25.27 -7.15
C PHE A 547 14.85 26.17 -8.14
N HIS A 548 15.23 26.06 -9.40
CA HIS A 548 14.53 26.59 -10.56
C HIS A 548 14.48 25.56 -11.68
N THR A 549 13.41 25.56 -12.48
CA THR A 549 13.25 24.77 -13.69
C THR A 549 12.85 25.62 -14.89
N ASP A 550 13.23 25.18 -16.09
CA ASP A 550 12.86 25.87 -17.34
C ASP A 550 11.37 25.71 -17.70
N THR A 551 10.71 24.70 -17.13
CA THR A 551 9.29 24.39 -17.37
C THR A 551 8.54 24.17 -16.07
N ILE A 552 7.22 24.38 -16.10
CA ILE A 552 6.32 24.06 -15.00
C ILE A 552 6.33 22.55 -14.81
N THR A 553 6.68 22.09 -13.62
CA THR A 553 6.71 20.66 -13.30
C THR A 553 6.47 20.41 -11.82
N SER A 554 6.48 19.15 -11.41
CA SER A 554 6.49 18.77 -10.00
C SER A 554 7.83 18.15 -9.64
N ILE A 555 8.35 18.55 -8.49
CA ILE A 555 9.64 18.08 -7.99
C ILE A 555 9.48 17.58 -6.57
N THR A 556 9.99 16.37 -6.33
CA THR A 556 10.22 15.82 -4.99
C THR A 556 11.72 15.75 -4.75
N MET A 557 12.22 16.29 -3.63
CA MET A 557 13.65 16.24 -3.31
C MET A 557 13.91 15.97 -1.83
N THR A 558 15.03 15.31 -1.54
CA THR A 558 15.60 15.18 -0.20
C THR A 558 17.07 15.58 -0.21
N PHE A 559 17.48 16.32 0.82
CA PHE A 559 18.84 16.80 1.02
C PHE A 559 19.49 16.03 2.18
N ASP A 560 20.50 15.20 1.88
CA ASP A 560 21.31 14.52 2.87
C ASP A 560 22.71 15.13 2.94
N PHE A 561 22.81 16.31 3.56
CA PHE A 561 24.11 16.98 3.74
C PHE A 561 25.07 16.20 4.65
N LYS A 562 24.57 15.25 5.44
CA LYS A 562 25.42 14.41 6.32
C LYS A 562 26.11 13.32 5.51
N ASN A 563 25.40 12.70 4.58
CA ASN A 563 25.93 11.67 3.69
C ASN A 563 26.35 12.23 2.32
N HIS A 564 26.32 13.56 2.18
CA HIS A 564 26.77 14.30 1.01
C HIS A 564 26.07 13.93 -0.29
N PHE A 565 24.73 13.92 -0.29
CA PHE A 565 23.98 13.79 -1.54
C PHE A 565 22.63 14.51 -1.50
N ILE A 566 22.07 14.75 -2.69
CA ILE A 566 20.70 15.19 -2.90
C ILE A 566 20.06 14.13 -3.81
N THR A 567 18.88 13.64 -3.45
CA THR A 567 18.07 12.78 -4.32
C THR A 567 16.81 13.52 -4.69
N GLY A 568 16.35 13.38 -5.92
CA GLY A 568 15.07 13.93 -6.33
C GLY A 568 14.45 13.22 -7.51
N HIS A 569 13.20 13.58 -7.77
CA HIS A 569 12.38 13.09 -8.86
C HIS A 569 11.75 14.29 -9.56
N CYS A 570 11.68 14.23 -10.89
CA CYS A 570 11.05 15.23 -11.73
C CYS A 570 10.04 14.57 -12.68
N GLU A 571 8.81 15.08 -12.69
CA GLU A 571 7.73 14.55 -13.52
C GLU A 571 7.95 14.89 -15.01
N ASP A 572 8.33 16.13 -15.33
CA ASP A 572 8.49 16.58 -16.71
C ASP A 572 9.95 16.71 -17.13
N SER A 573 10.18 16.66 -18.45
CA SER A 573 11.50 16.92 -19.02
C SER A 573 11.86 18.40 -18.88
N THR A 574 12.90 18.71 -18.10
CA THR A 574 13.30 20.09 -17.84
C THR A 574 14.78 20.22 -17.52
N ALA A 575 15.36 21.41 -17.71
CA ALA A 575 16.57 21.77 -17.00
C ALA A 575 16.20 22.07 -15.54
N ILE A 576 16.98 21.55 -14.60
CA ILE A 576 16.88 21.85 -13.17
C ILE A 576 18.16 22.57 -12.75
N THR A 577 18.00 23.67 -12.02
CA THR A 577 19.07 24.36 -11.31
C THR A 577 18.79 24.25 -9.81
N ILE A 578 19.69 23.63 -9.05
CA ILE A 578 19.63 23.57 -7.58
C ILE A 578 20.64 24.59 -7.04
N GLU A 579 20.22 25.46 -6.12
CA GLU A 579 21.09 26.47 -5.52
C GLU A 579 21.24 26.27 -4.00
N HIS A 580 22.14 27.06 -3.40
CA HIS A 580 22.39 27.12 -1.95
C HIS A 580 22.85 25.79 -1.31
N LEU A 581 23.78 25.10 -1.97
CA LEU A 581 24.39 23.82 -1.55
C LEU A 581 25.33 23.89 -0.32
N LEU A 582 25.13 24.84 0.60
CA LEU A 582 25.92 24.99 1.84
C LEU A 582 27.46 24.93 1.64
N SER A 583 27.99 25.53 0.57
CA SER A 583 29.44 25.50 0.25
C SER A 583 30.03 24.10 0.00
N MET A 584 29.20 23.14 -0.41
CA MET A 584 29.64 21.83 -0.91
C MET A 584 30.09 21.92 -2.37
N ASN A 585 31.05 21.11 -2.78
CA ASN A 585 31.36 20.86 -4.19
C ASN A 585 30.43 19.77 -4.76
N ILE A 586 30.31 19.70 -6.09
CA ILE A 586 29.62 18.61 -6.79
C ILE A 586 30.65 17.63 -7.35
N ASP A 587 30.56 16.37 -6.92
CA ASP A 587 31.44 15.31 -7.39
C ASP A 587 30.89 14.67 -8.67
N SER A 588 29.58 14.39 -8.69
CA SER A 588 28.89 13.81 -9.85
C SER A 588 27.38 14.02 -9.75
N ALA A 589 26.69 13.93 -10.89
CA ALA A 589 25.25 13.84 -10.97
C ALA A 589 24.87 12.55 -11.72
N LEU A 590 23.91 11.81 -11.18
CA LEU A 590 23.32 10.64 -11.82
C LEU A 590 21.85 10.94 -12.18
N ILE A 591 21.39 10.41 -13.31
CA ILE A 591 19.99 10.41 -13.72
C ILE A 591 19.63 8.98 -14.08
N ASN A 592 18.60 8.42 -13.43
CA ASN A 592 18.20 7.02 -13.55
C ASN A 592 19.38 6.03 -13.38
N GLY A 593 20.31 6.38 -12.47
CA GLY A 593 21.51 5.59 -12.18
C GLY A 593 22.69 5.80 -13.14
N GLU A 594 22.53 6.58 -14.21
CA GLU A 594 23.58 6.86 -15.20
C GLU A 594 24.22 8.23 -14.98
N THR A 595 25.54 8.35 -15.19
CA THR A 595 26.23 9.63 -15.08
C THR A 595 25.70 10.65 -16.09
N SER A 596 25.34 11.84 -15.61
CA SER A 596 24.86 12.94 -16.44
C SER A 596 25.83 14.12 -16.44
N GLU A 597 25.82 14.89 -17.53
CA GLU A 597 26.53 16.16 -17.61
C GLU A 597 25.85 17.21 -16.73
N PHE A 598 26.64 17.96 -15.99
CA PHE A 598 26.16 19.08 -15.17
C PHE A 598 27.09 20.28 -15.32
N SER A 599 26.52 21.47 -15.07
CA SER A 599 27.27 22.71 -14.89
C SER A 599 27.28 23.09 -13.42
N TYR A 600 28.42 23.55 -12.91
CA TYR A 600 28.57 23.99 -11.52
C TYR A 600 29.44 25.24 -11.47
N ASP A 601 28.94 26.30 -10.85
CA ASP A 601 29.62 27.60 -10.76
C ASP A 601 30.19 27.93 -9.36
N GLY A 602 30.05 27.00 -8.40
CA GLY A 602 30.44 27.19 -7.01
C GLY A 602 29.27 27.45 -6.06
N GLU A 603 28.09 27.78 -6.58
CA GLU A 603 26.88 28.04 -5.79
C GLU A 603 25.66 27.27 -6.30
N LYS A 604 25.62 27.00 -7.61
CA LYS A 604 24.48 26.39 -8.30
C LYS A 604 24.93 25.22 -9.15
N VAL A 605 24.16 24.15 -9.14
CA VAL A 605 24.34 23.01 -10.04
C VAL A 605 23.16 22.95 -10.99
N SER A 606 23.41 22.84 -12.30
CA SER A 606 22.35 22.70 -13.30
C SER A 606 22.58 21.51 -14.23
N PHE A 607 21.53 20.76 -14.52
CA PHE A 607 21.53 19.59 -15.39
C PHE A 607 20.13 19.37 -16.00
N ASN A 608 20.07 18.65 -17.12
CA ASN A 608 18.80 18.32 -17.78
C ASN A 608 18.28 17.00 -17.25
N VAL A 609 17.02 16.96 -16.83
CA VAL A 609 16.33 15.77 -16.33
C VAL A 609 15.24 15.40 -17.33
N PRO A 610 15.20 14.16 -17.85
CA PRO A 610 14.08 13.66 -18.63
C PRO A 610 12.80 13.56 -17.79
N ALA A 611 11.66 13.38 -18.44
CA ALA A 611 10.39 13.15 -17.74
C ALA A 611 10.45 11.85 -16.91
N GLU A 612 9.68 11.82 -15.82
CA GLU A 612 9.54 10.69 -14.89
C GLU A 612 10.91 10.09 -14.51
N SER A 613 11.84 10.95 -14.11
CA SER A 613 13.23 10.55 -13.85
C SER A 613 13.71 10.90 -12.46
N ASP A 614 14.41 9.94 -11.86
CA ASP A 614 15.14 10.13 -10.62
C ASP A 614 16.52 10.71 -10.90
N PHE A 615 16.99 11.59 -10.01
CA PHE A 615 18.34 12.13 -10.04
C PHE A 615 19.01 12.07 -8.68
N ILE A 616 20.33 11.94 -8.70
CA ILE A 616 21.19 11.98 -7.51
C ILE A 616 22.34 12.94 -7.77
N VAL A 617 22.54 13.92 -6.89
CA VAL A 617 23.71 14.81 -6.92
C VAL A 617 24.60 14.47 -5.74
N TYR A 618 25.79 13.93 -6.03
CA TYR A 618 26.81 13.66 -5.01
C TYR A 618 27.60 14.92 -4.71
N LEU A 619 27.77 15.15 -3.41
CA LEU A 619 28.42 16.33 -2.86
C LEU A 619 29.76 15.94 -2.23
N SER A 620 30.67 16.89 -2.11
CA SER A 620 31.84 16.79 -1.24
C SER A 620 32.05 18.06 -0.44
N PRO A 621 32.68 18.01 0.76
CA PRO A 621 33.01 19.21 1.51
C PRO A 621 33.89 20.16 0.69
N GLY A 622 33.48 21.44 0.58
CA GLY A 622 34.31 22.47 -0.01
C GLY A 622 35.53 22.82 0.86
N ASP A 623 36.50 23.54 0.30
CA ASP A 623 37.76 23.97 0.97
C ASP A 623 37.53 24.82 2.24
N LYS A 624 36.30 25.30 2.48
CA LYS A 624 35.87 25.96 3.71
C LYS A 624 35.07 24.98 4.57
N ILE A 625 35.77 24.27 5.45
CA ILE A 625 35.21 23.29 6.39
C ILE A 625 34.08 23.91 7.23
N LEU A 626 32.83 23.50 6.98
CA LEU A 626 31.69 23.70 7.88
C LEU A 626 31.77 22.69 9.02
N SER A 627 32.61 22.95 10.02
CA SER A 627 32.75 22.06 11.19
C SER A 627 31.65 22.22 12.25
N ASN A 628 30.68 23.13 12.09
CA ASN A 628 29.85 23.56 13.21
C ASN A 628 28.32 23.48 13.04
N THR A 629 27.78 23.01 11.90
CA THR A 629 26.31 23.09 11.66
C THR A 629 25.60 21.75 11.46
N ILE A 630 26.30 20.62 11.44
CA ILE A 630 25.62 19.32 11.45
C ILE A 630 25.27 18.98 12.91
N LYS A 631 24.04 19.27 13.33
CA LYS A 631 23.49 18.71 14.56
C LYS A 631 23.51 17.18 14.45
N ASP A 632 24.33 16.56 15.29
CA ASP A 632 24.57 15.14 15.49
C ASP A 632 23.26 14.31 15.59
N ARG A 633 22.66 13.95 14.45
CA ARG A 633 21.60 12.93 14.33
C ARG A 633 22.27 11.55 14.27
N ARG A 634 22.13 10.82 15.38
CA ARG A 634 22.66 9.47 15.61
C ARG A 634 21.66 8.44 15.12
N MET A 635 22.06 7.58 14.19
CA MET A 635 21.29 6.40 13.80
C MET A 635 21.95 5.14 14.35
N LEU A 636 21.19 4.39 15.13
CA LEU A 636 21.49 3.02 15.52
C LEU A 636 20.43 2.15 14.87
N LYS A 637 20.79 1.50 13.76
CA LYS A 637 19.95 0.52 13.08
C LYS A 637 20.35 -0.85 13.59
N ILE A 638 19.39 -1.57 14.14
CA ILE A 638 19.60 -2.94 14.56
C ILE A 638 18.56 -3.78 13.86
N TYR A 639 19.05 -4.71 13.05
CA TYR A 639 18.21 -5.70 12.41
C TYR A 639 18.40 -6.99 13.18
N PRO A 640 17.37 -7.48 13.87
CA PRO A 640 17.22 -8.90 14.04
C PRO A 640 16.18 -9.41 13.03
N SER A 641 16.54 -10.47 12.31
CA SER A 641 15.59 -11.57 12.23
C SER A 641 15.59 -12.23 13.62
N PRO A 642 14.44 -12.34 14.31
CA PRO A 642 14.36 -13.02 15.61
C PRO A 642 14.71 -14.51 15.56
N PHE A 643 15.03 -15.05 14.37
CA PHE A 643 15.40 -16.44 14.12
C PHE A 643 16.82 -16.61 13.55
N ALA A 644 17.64 -15.56 13.53
CA ALA A 644 19.01 -15.64 13.00
C ALA A 644 20.04 -15.90 14.10
N GLU A 645 21.02 -16.78 13.82
CA GLU A 645 22.18 -17.04 14.70
C GLU A 645 23.07 -15.80 14.94
N LYS A 646 22.81 -14.70 14.22
CA LYS A 646 23.61 -13.47 14.20
C LYS A 646 22.69 -12.24 14.19
N CYS A 647 23.16 -11.15 14.79
CA CYS A 647 22.49 -9.86 14.79
C CYS A 647 23.38 -8.81 14.12
N ASP A 648 22.84 -8.13 13.10
CA ASP A 648 23.53 -7.06 12.39
C ASP A 648 23.26 -5.71 13.03
N ILE A 649 24.34 -5.07 13.48
CA ILE A 649 24.31 -3.80 14.19
C ILE A 649 25.04 -2.76 13.33
N SER A 650 24.30 -1.83 12.77
CA SER A 650 24.82 -0.71 11.99
C SER A 650 24.84 0.57 12.83
N ILE A 651 26.02 1.16 12.96
CA ILE A 651 26.26 2.32 13.82
C ILE A 651 26.84 3.45 12.99
N SER A 652 26.19 4.61 13.03
CA SER A 652 26.74 5.87 12.52
C SER A 652 26.99 6.83 13.69
N THR A 653 28.26 7.20 13.92
CA THR A 653 28.68 8.07 15.02
C THR A 653 29.77 9.05 14.56
N SER A 654 29.65 10.33 14.93
CA SER A 654 30.73 11.29 14.81
C SER A 654 31.67 11.15 16.02
N GLY A 655 32.74 10.38 15.86
CA GLY A 655 33.77 10.17 16.90
C GLY A 655 33.84 8.75 17.46
N SER A 656 34.77 8.52 18.39
CA SER A 656 34.91 7.20 19.02
C SER A 656 33.69 6.86 19.87
N ALA A 657 33.30 5.58 19.86
CA ALA A 657 32.14 5.11 20.62
C ALA A 657 32.39 3.73 21.24
N ASP A 658 31.88 3.53 22.45
CA ASP A 658 31.80 2.23 23.11
C ASP A 658 30.44 1.61 22.83
N ILE A 659 30.42 0.44 22.19
CA ILE A 659 29.23 -0.40 22.13
C ILE A 659 29.28 -1.45 23.24
N LYS A 660 28.13 -1.70 23.85
CA LYS A 660 27.88 -2.78 24.80
C LYS A 660 26.56 -3.44 24.51
N ILE A 661 26.50 -4.76 24.59
CA ILE A 661 25.24 -5.51 24.63
C ILE A 661 25.09 -6.04 26.04
N LEU A 662 23.97 -5.70 26.69
CA LEU A 662 23.65 -6.12 28.04
C LEU A 662 22.47 -7.09 28.03
N ASP A 663 22.48 -8.10 28.89
CA ASP A 663 21.28 -8.87 29.19
C ASP A 663 20.30 -8.08 30.08
N ILE A 664 19.12 -8.66 30.36
CA ILE A 664 18.11 -8.03 31.23
C ILE A 664 18.57 -7.78 32.67
N SER A 665 19.61 -8.48 33.14
CA SER A 665 20.21 -8.25 34.47
C SER A 665 21.22 -7.09 34.47
N GLY A 666 21.53 -6.55 33.28
CA GLY A 666 22.54 -5.52 33.07
C GLY A 666 23.96 -6.06 32.91
N LYS A 667 24.13 -7.39 32.83
CA LYS A 667 25.44 -8.01 32.59
C LYS A 667 25.84 -7.79 31.14
N CYS A 668 27.06 -7.30 30.93
CA CYS A 668 27.62 -7.10 29.60
C CYS A 668 28.00 -8.44 28.98
N VAL A 669 27.40 -8.76 27.83
CA VAL A 669 27.68 -9.99 27.06
C VAL A 669 28.53 -9.75 25.81
N PHE A 670 28.58 -8.50 25.32
CA PHE A 670 29.47 -8.08 24.24
C PHE A 670 29.91 -6.64 24.45
N SER A 671 31.15 -6.30 24.06
CA SER A 671 31.61 -4.91 24.02
C SER A 671 32.70 -4.73 22.97
N GLU A 672 32.63 -3.63 22.23
CA GLU A 672 33.64 -3.22 21.26
C GLU A 672 33.84 -1.70 21.35
N ASN A 673 35.07 -1.23 21.13
CA ASN A 673 35.38 0.18 21.03
C ASN A 673 35.58 0.53 19.54
N ILE A 674 34.81 1.50 19.07
CA ILE A 674 34.86 2.03 17.72
C ILE A 674 35.83 3.22 17.76
N ALA A 675 36.92 3.11 17.01
CA ALA A 675 37.93 4.15 16.92
C ALA A 675 37.39 5.43 16.26
N ASN A 676 38.03 6.56 16.56
CA ASN A 676 37.70 7.84 15.95
C ASN A 676 37.97 7.81 14.42
N GLY A 677 37.07 8.38 13.62
CA GLY A 677 37.18 8.43 12.15
C GLY A 677 36.48 7.31 11.37
N VAL A 678 35.69 6.45 12.03
CA VAL A 678 34.84 5.46 11.37
C VAL A 678 33.40 5.96 11.37
N GLU A 679 32.95 6.57 10.28
CA GLU A 679 31.63 7.22 10.21
C GLU A 679 30.46 6.23 10.10
N ASN A 680 30.71 5.01 9.63
CA ASN A 680 29.76 3.90 9.57
C ASN A 680 30.46 2.58 9.93
N ARG A 681 30.04 1.95 11.03
CA ARG A 681 30.57 0.66 11.48
C ARG A 681 29.47 -0.39 11.46
N HIS A 682 29.74 -1.47 10.73
CA HIS A 682 28.92 -2.68 10.74
C HIS A 682 29.51 -3.69 11.72
N ILE A 683 28.72 -4.15 12.68
CA ILE A 683 29.11 -5.13 13.69
C ILE A 683 28.15 -6.30 13.58
N ILE A 684 28.70 -7.49 13.37
CA ILE A 684 27.95 -8.74 13.40
C ILE A 684 28.12 -9.33 14.79
N TRP A 685 27.09 -9.24 15.62
CA TRP A 685 27.09 -9.90 16.92
C TRP A 685 26.60 -11.33 16.76
N GLN A 686 27.52 -12.28 16.89
CA GLN A 686 27.21 -13.70 16.99
C GLN A 686 27.34 -14.10 18.47
N PRO A 687 26.24 -14.41 19.18
CA PRO A 687 26.29 -14.76 20.59
C PRO A 687 27.06 -16.07 20.80
N ASP A 688 27.88 -16.14 21.86
CA ASP A 688 28.53 -17.39 22.26
C ASP A 688 27.49 -18.45 22.64
N GLU A 689 27.84 -19.73 22.51
CA GLU A 689 26.95 -20.89 22.83
C GLU A 689 26.35 -20.84 24.26
N ASN A 690 26.94 -20.06 25.17
CA ASN A 690 26.51 -19.92 26.56
C ASN A 690 25.51 -18.76 26.79
N ILE A 691 25.14 -17.99 25.77
CA ILE A 691 24.20 -16.86 25.86
C ILE A 691 22.76 -17.34 25.67
N THR A 692 21.93 -17.26 26.70
CA THR A 692 20.55 -17.78 26.67
C THR A 692 19.62 -16.95 25.78
N ASP A 693 18.55 -17.55 25.29
CA ASP A 693 17.48 -16.82 24.61
C ASP A 693 16.89 -15.75 25.53
N GLY A 694 16.55 -14.59 24.99
CA GLY A 694 15.98 -13.51 25.76
C GLY A 694 16.13 -12.12 25.16
N VAL A 695 15.85 -11.12 26.00
CA VAL A 695 15.94 -9.70 25.63
C VAL A 695 17.33 -9.17 25.99
N TYR A 696 17.94 -8.47 25.04
CA TYR A 696 19.21 -7.77 25.23
C TYR A 696 19.08 -6.29 24.90
N PHE A 697 19.97 -5.47 25.45
CA PHE A 697 20.03 -4.05 25.24
C PHE A 697 21.36 -3.66 24.61
N VAL A 698 21.30 -3.15 23.39
CA VAL A 698 22.47 -2.56 22.72
C VAL A 698 22.59 -1.11 23.15
N ILE A 699 23.74 -0.78 23.71
CA ILE A 699 24.08 0.54 24.21
C ILE A 699 25.28 1.05 23.44
N VAL A 700 25.14 2.22 22.82
CA VAL A 700 26.25 2.94 22.20
C VAL A 700 26.50 4.22 23.00
N ARG A 701 27.73 4.41 23.49
CA ARG A 701 28.17 5.61 24.21
C ARG A 701 29.29 6.28 23.44
N ASN A 702 29.10 7.53 23.05
CA ASN A 702 30.16 8.31 22.41
C ASN A 702 31.19 8.77 23.47
N SER A 703 32.47 8.53 23.23
CA SER A 703 33.54 8.83 24.20
C SER A 703 33.85 10.32 24.30
N LEU A 704 33.52 11.13 23.29
CA LEU A 704 33.80 12.57 23.27
C LEU A 704 32.80 13.38 24.10
N ASN A 705 31.50 13.03 24.04
CA ASN A 705 30.44 13.82 24.67
C ASN A 705 29.65 13.06 25.75
N ASN A 706 30.01 11.80 26.02
CA ASN A 706 29.39 10.90 27.00
C ASN A 706 27.89 10.65 26.78
N LYS A 707 27.33 11.00 25.61
CA LYS A 707 25.92 10.74 25.28
C LYS A 707 25.71 9.26 24.96
N LYS A 708 24.53 8.74 25.31
CA LYS A 708 24.15 7.33 25.18
C LYS A 708 22.93 7.17 24.28
N VAL A 709 22.93 6.15 23.42
CA VAL A 709 21.75 5.63 22.71
C VAL A 709 21.55 4.18 23.13
N MET A 710 20.30 3.76 23.30
CA MET A 710 19.95 2.39 23.66
C MET A 710 18.86 1.86 22.72
N ARG A 711 18.97 0.58 22.34
CA ARG A 711 17.96 -0.16 21.61
C ARG A 711 17.79 -1.55 22.21
N LYS A 712 16.57 -2.07 22.16
CA LYS A 712 16.22 -3.42 22.60
C LYS A 712 16.36 -4.37 21.41
N ILE A 713 16.90 -5.56 21.65
CA ILE A 713 16.90 -6.69 20.71
C ILE A 713 16.32 -7.92 21.40
N VAL A 714 15.70 -8.80 20.62
CA VAL A 714 15.25 -10.12 21.06
C VAL A 714 16.11 -11.14 20.34
N TYR A 715 16.76 -12.03 21.11
CA TYR A 715 17.56 -13.12 20.59
C TYR A 715 16.92 -14.45 20.99
N LEU A 716 16.60 -15.29 20.01
CA LEU A 716 16.06 -16.64 20.19
C LEU A 716 16.94 -17.58 19.34
N ARG A 717 17.46 -18.64 19.95
CA ARG A 717 18.16 -19.71 19.22
C ARG A 717 17.21 -20.71 18.58
#